data_AF-A0A2V8XMT3-F1
#
_entry.id   AF-A0A2V8XMT3-F1
#
_cell.length_a   1.000
_cell.length_b   1.000
_cell.length_c   1.000
_cell.angle_alpha   90.00
_cell.angle_beta   90.00
_cell.angle_gamma   90.00
#
_symmetry.space_group_name_H-M   'P 1'
#
loop_
_entity.id
_entity.type
_entity.pdbx_description
1 polymer ?
#
loop_
_entity_poly.entity_id
_entity_poly.type
_entity_poly.pdbx_seq_one_letter_code
_entity_poly.pdbx_strand_id
1 'polypeptide(L)'
;MGPTFGRGAMTNGWIDIKNTDMMLIMGGNPAENHPCGFKWPIEAKRTRNAKMIVVDPRFTRTASVADLFCQIRAGSDIAFLGGLIHYAIENNRIAKDYLVNYTNAAFIIKPGFQLPGDTDGVFSGFDAKTQTYDKSTWNYAGADGSVIAITEQKVAEVGAHPEPASPPPALALPEKLAYDFSLQHPHCVFQLLKKHYSRYTPEMVERITGVPKEQFLKAADLFTSIRKNGDMKKAGTIIYAVGWTQHTSGTQIIRTAAILQLLLGNVGRAGGGVNALRGHSNIQGATDMAGIFDILPGYLKVPTPTDTSFENWMKRLTPKPAKPLAWDSFNYWSNTPKFAVSLMKAMYGDAATKQNDWAFHFLPKVDRNFSWAYIWDNMYRGIVKGIFAFGMNGVAIGPDSQKNIDALKKADWLVVGEIYPDETSEFWKSPGITADEMKKIQTTVYRLPCAGFAEKDGTFVNSARWLQWKNAALPLPGDAKLDQEILARIYLKVRELYQKEGGKFPDAILHLSWNYTNPQNPALAEVAKEINGKALADLEDPLTKQQIKAGQQLPGYAWLKDDGTTLCGNWLYSGSFTEAGNMMARRGTEDPSGLGIYPNWAFSWPANRRVLYNRASCDAEGKPWDSSRKQVWWSEATQKWAGNDVPDFKADSKPKDHMGPFIMNPEGVGRLFVPLGAMADGPFPEHYEPIESPIENPLHPQQSTNPVVKKFQTEADKFGTAKDYNIICTTYRLTEHYHYWTKNNPMNVQLVPEPFIEVPAELADKMGIRGGEVLKVTSARGVYQAKAMVTKRIKRMTIDGKETYQIGIPIHWGYRGIAEDEGKTARTPANSLSPTVVDPNAYTPEFKGFLVKVEKA
;
A
#
# COMPACT_ATOMS: atom_id res chain seq x y z
N MET A 1 1.65 -2.35 -6.07
CA MET A 1 0.42 -2.71 -6.83
C MET A 1 -0.06 -1.61 -7.76
N GLY A 2 -0.19 -0.35 -7.30
CA GLY A 2 -0.68 0.78 -8.12
C GLY A 2 -0.01 0.89 -9.50
N PRO A 3 1.33 1.03 -9.58
CA PRO A 3 2.05 1.06 -10.85
C PRO A 3 1.89 -0.19 -11.71
N THR A 4 1.46 -1.33 -11.14
CA THR A 4 1.33 -2.63 -11.82
C THR A 4 -0.03 -2.81 -12.47
N PHE A 5 -1.10 -2.65 -11.68
CA PHE A 5 -2.47 -2.97 -12.08
C PHE A 5 -3.32 -1.72 -12.34
N GLY A 6 -2.78 -0.53 -12.05
CA GLY A 6 -3.48 0.75 -12.14
C GLY A 6 -4.30 1.11 -10.90
N ARG A 7 -4.37 0.24 -9.88
CA ARG A 7 -4.91 0.58 -8.54
C ARG A 7 -4.05 0.00 -7.43
N GLY A 8 -4.00 0.69 -6.29
CA GLY A 8 -3.24 0.29 -5.10
C GLY A 8 -4.01 -0.62 -4.13
N ALA A 9 -5.26 -0.98 -4.46
CA ALA A 9 -6.15 -1.69 -3.55
C ALA A 9 -5.95 -3.22 -3.55
N MET A 10 -6.42 -3.89 -2.48
CA MET A 10 -6.65 -5.33 -2.50
C MET A 10 -7.56 -5.69 -3.68
N THR A 11 -7.13 -6.68 -4.47
CA THR A 11 -7.77 -6.97 -5.76
C THR A 11 -9.10 -7.70 -5.59
N ASN A 12 -9.22 -8.56 -4.59
CA ASN A 12 -10.40 -9.40 -4.35
C ASN A 12 -11.05 -9.04 -3.00
N GLY A 13 -11.77 -9.98 -2.38
CA GLY A 13 -12.41 -9.81 -1.08
C GLY A 13 -12.14 -10.98 -0.13
N TRP A 14 -12.50 -10.82 1.15
CA TRP A 14 -12.26 -11.82 2.19
C TRP A 14 -12.87 -13.19 1.86
N ILE A 15 -14.15 -13.17 1.46
CA ILE A 15 -14.93 -14.39 1.21
C ILE A 15 -14.44 -15.10 -0.05
N ASP A 16 -13.98 -14.35 -1.04
CA ASP A 16 -13.48 -14.89 -2.30
C ASP A 16 -12.26 -15.81 -2.14
N ILE A 17 -11.50 -15.67 -1.04
CA ILE A 17 -10.36 -16.56 -0.74
C ILE A 17 -10.81 -18.02 -0.67
N LYS A 18 -12.06 -18.32 -0.27
CA LYS A 18 -12.59 -19.69 -0.22
C LYS A 18 -12.57 -20.40 -1.59
N ASN A 19 -12.50 -19.64 -2.67
CA ASN A 19 -12.51 -20.14 -4.05
C ASN A 19 -11.10 -20.49 -4.58
N THR A 20 -10.04 -20.31 -3.78
CA THR A 20 -8.66 -20.56 -4.20
C THR A 20 -8.31 -22.05 -4.22
N ASP A 21 -7.33 -22.42 -5.03
CA ASP A 21 -6.75 -23.78 -5.08
C ASP A 21 -5.32 -23.80 -4.48
N MET A 22 -4.69 -22.63 -4.33
CA MET A 22 -3.32 -22.47 -3.85
C MET A 22 -3.13 -21.12 -3.15
N MET A 23 -2.52 -21.13 -1.97
CA MET A 23 -2.25 -19.94 -1.18
C MET A 23 -0.76 -19.83 -0.88
N LEU A 24 -0.18 -18.69 -1.19
CA LEU A 24 1.08 -18.26 -0.61
C LEU A 24 0.79 -17.17 0.42
N ILE A 25 1.02 -17.48 1.69
CA ILE A 25 0.96 -16.51 2.78
C ILE A 25 2.39 -16.13 3.12
N MET A 26 2.79 -14.94 2.70
CA MET A 26 4.15 -14.45 2.83
C MET A 26 4.11 -12.94 3.08
N GLY A 27 4.90 -12.46 4.04
CA GLY A 27 4.80 -11.07 4.49
C GLY A 27 3.53 -10.76 5.29
N GLY A 28 2.87 -11.76 5.87
CA GLY A 28 1.66 -11.60 6.69
C GLY A 28 1.40 -12.81 7.59
N ASN A 29 0.63 -12.58 8.65
CA ASN A 29 0.24 -13.60 9.63
C ASN A 29 -1.28 -13.52 9.91
N PRO A 30 -2.13 -13.85 8.92
CA PRO A 30 -3.57 -13.60 8.98
C PRO A 30 -4.32 -14.37 10.06
N ALA A 31 -3.82 -15.53 10.52
CA ALA A 31 -4.45 -16.21 11.66
C ALA A 31 -4.40 -15.38 12.95
N GLU A 32 -3.45 -14.46 13.07
CA GLU A 32 -3.31 -13.58 14.22
C GLU A 32 -3.82 -12.16 13.94
N ASN A 33 -3.49 -11.62 12.77
CA ASN A 33 -3.75 -10.22 12.46
C ASN A 33 -5.12 -10.00 11.78
N HIS A 34 -5.71 -11.06 11.23
CA HIS A 34 -6.99 -11.03 10.51
C HIS A 34 -7.83 -12.28 10.78
N PRO A 35 -8.01 -12.72 12.05
CA PRO A 35 -8.50 -14.05 12.39
C PRO A 35 -9.88 -14.36 11.79
N CYS A 36 -10.81 -13.40 11.81
CA CYS A 36 -12.13 -13.56 11.21
C CYS A 36 -12.06 -13.72 9.67
N GLY A 37 -11.14 -13.01 9.02
CA GLY A 37 -10.88 -13.16 7.58
C GLY A 37 -10.19 -14.48 7.26
N PHE A 38 -9.35 -14.99 8.17
CA PHE A 38 -8.60 -16.24 8.03
C PHE A 38 -9.48 -17.51 8.00
N LYS A 39 -10.76 -17.39 8.40
CA LYS A 39 -11.78 -18.41 8.16
C LYS A 39 -11.76 -18.90 6.69
N TRP A 40 -11.68 -17.98 5.72
CA TRP A 40 -11.84 -18.32 4.30
C TRP A 40 -10.66 -19.08 3.67
N PRO A 41 -9.40 -18.78 4.02
CA PRO A 41 -8.28 -19.70 3.78
C PRO A 41 -8.53 -21.13 4.26
N ILE A 42 -9.06 -21.31 5.48
CA ILE A 42 -9.36 -22.63 6.03
C ILE A 42 -10.53 -23.30 5.29
N GLU A 43 -11.57 -22.55 4.93
CA GLU A 43 -12.66 -23.07 4.09
C GLU A 43 -12.16 -23.54 2.73
N ALA A 44 -11.21 -22.84 2.10
CA ALA A 44 -10.59 -23.30 0.85
C ALA A 44 -9.86 -24.64 1.04
N LYS A 45 -9.11 -24.81 2.14
CA LYS A 45 -8.46 -26.09 2.44
C LYS A 45 -9.49 -27.22 2.58
N ARG A 46 -10.57 -26.98 3.32
CA ARG A 46 -11.59 -27.98 3.64
C ARG A 46 -12.45 -28.37 2.44
N THR A 47 -12.86 -27.39 1.64
CA THR A 47 -13.88 -27.58 0.58
C THR A 47 -13.28 -27.74 -0.81
N ARG A 48 -12.06 -27.26 -1.04
CA ARG A 48 -11.38 -27.32 -2.34
C ARG A 48 -10.05 -28.08 -2.32
N ASN A 49 -9.64 -28.60 -1.16
CA ASN A 49 -8.30 -29.16 -0.95
C ASN A 49 -7.19 -28.17 -1.36
N ALA A 50 -7.44 -26.87 -1.15
CA ALA A 50 -6.46 -25.84 -1.44
C ALA A 50 -5.21 -26.05 -0.58
N LYS A 51 -4.03 -25.81 -1.18
CA LYS A 51 -2.76 -25.90 -0.46
C LYS A 51 -2.31 -24.54 0.05
N MET A 52 -1.66 -24.54 1.21
CA MET A 52 -1.21 -23.34 1.91
C MET A 52 0.28 -23.43 2.19
N ILE A 53 1.05 -22.52 1.60
CA ILE A 53 2.47 -22.31 1.91
C ILE A 53 2.57 -21.06 2.78
N VAL A 54 3.25 -21.18 3.92
CA VAL A 54 3.59 -20.05 4.79
C VAL A 54 5.09 -19.81 4.72
N VAL A 55 5.48 -18.57 4.40
CA VAL A 55 6.88 -18.14 4.37
C VAL A 55 7.02 -16.96 5.33
N ASP A 56 7.65 -17.19 6.48
CA ASP A 56 7.76 -16.24 7.58
C ASP A 56 9.05 -16.52 8.36
N PRO A 57 9.76 -15.52 8.92
CA PRO A 57 10.91 -15.75 9.79
C PRO A 57 10.61 -16.59 11.04
N ARG A 58 9.32 -16.81 11.36
CA ARG A 58 8.87 -17.49 12.56
C ARG A 58 7.79 -18.51 12.22
N PHE A 59 7.77 -19.63 12.95
CA PHE A 59 6.64 -20.54 12.93
C PHE A 59 5.47 -19.92 13.72
N THR A 60 4.54 -19.28 13.00
CA THR A 60 3.39 -18.54 13.57
C THR A 60 2.14 -19.42 13.75
N ARG A 61 1.06 -18.85 14.30
CA ARG A 61 -0.25 -19.53 14.32
C ARG A 61 -0.84 -19.73 12.92
N THR A 62 -0.40 -18.96 11.93
CA THR A 62 -0.72 -19.26 10.52
C THR A 62 0.07 -20.46 10.02
N ALA A 63 1.36 -20.55 10.36
CA ALA A 63 2.22 -21.67 9.95
C ALA A 63 1.75 -23.02 10.51
N SER A 64 1.13 -23.05 11.70
CA SER A 64 0.66 -24.29 12.32
C SER A 64 -0.42 -25.04 11.53
N VAL A 65 -1.10 -24.36 10.60
CA VAL A 65 -2.14 -24.94 9.73
C VAL A 65 -1.73 -24.97 8.26
N ALA A 66 -0.47 -24.63 7.95
CA ALA A 66 0.08 -24.68 6.60
C ALA A 66 0.34 -26.12 6.14
N ASP A 67 0.31 -26.35 4.83
CA ASP A 67 0.82 -27.60 4.24
C ASP A 67 2.36 -27.58 4.15
N LEU A 68 2.95 -26.39 4.00
CA LEU A 68 4.39 -26.19 3.97
C LEU A 68 4.75 -24.86 4.66
N PHE A 69 5.69 -24.92 5.61
CA PHE A 69 6.30 -23.74 6.22
C PHE A 69 7.74 -23.61 5.74
N CYS A 70 8.16 -22.41 5.33
CA CYS A 70 9.56 -22.08 5.04
C CYS A 70 10.01 -20.93 5.94
N GLN A 71 11.05 -21.15 6.75
CA GLN A 71 11.62 -20.08 7.56
C GLN A 71 12.53 -19.20 6.69
N ILE A 72 12.18 -17.93 6.53
CA ILE A 72 12.93 -16.98 5.70
C ILE A 72 13.70 -15.95 6.56
N ARG A 73 14.85 -15.49 6.08
CA ARG A 73 15.52 -14.32 6.67
C ARG A 73 14.72 -13.04 6.40
N ALA A 74 14.48 -12.23 7.42
CA ALA A 74 13.79 -10.96 7.24
C ALA A 74 14.54 -10.05 6.23
N GLY A 75 13.81 -9.49 5.26
CA GLY A 75 14.36 -8.61 4.23
C GLY A 75 14.88 -9.33 2.97
N SER A 76 14.68 -10.65 2.85
CA SER A 76 15.12 -11.44 1.69
C SER A 76 13.98 -11.89 0.74
N ASP A 77 12.80 -11.30 0.89
CA ASP A 77 11.57 -11.70 0.19
C ASP A 77 11.67 -11.61 -1.34
N ILE A 78 12.38 -10.62 -1.88
CA ILE A 78 12.59 -10.47 -3.34
C ILE A 78 13.34 -11.68 -3.88
N ALA A 79 14.35 -12.19 -3.17
CA ALA A 79 15.10 -13.34 -3.63
C ALA A 79 14.23 -14.61 -3.71
N PHE A 80 13.41 -14.87 -2.69
CA PHE A 80 12.48 -16.00 -2.69
C PHE A 80 11.44 -15.91 -3.82
N LEU A 81 10.77 -14.76 -3.94
CA LEU A 81 9.76 -14.53 -4.98
C LEU A 81 10.37 -14.51 -6.39
N GLY A 82 11.57 -13.95 -6.54
CA GLY A 82 12.34 -13.95 -7.78
C GLY A 82 12.74 -15.35 -8.20
N GLY A 83 13.10 -16.21 -7.24
CA GLY A 83 13.29 -17.64 -7.47
C GLY A 83 12.00 -18.32 -7.95
N LEU A 84 10.82 -17.99 -7.39
CA LEU A 84 9.55 -18.54 -7.87
C LEU A 84 9.26 -18.11 -9.31
N ILE A 85 9.56 -16.86 -9.67
CA ILE A 85 9.44 -16.35 -11.05
C ILE A 85 10.37 -17.15 -11.98
N HIS A 86 11.64 -17.28 -11.60
CA HIS A 86 12.63 -18.04 -12.36
C HIS A 86 12.17 -19.50 -12.57
N TYR A 87 11.76 -20.18 -11.50
CA TYR A 87 11.25 -21.55 -11.55
C TYR A 87 10.02 -21.68 -12.45
N ALA A 88 9.06 -20.76 -12.35
CA ALA A 88 7.85 -20.79 -13.17
C ALA A 88 8.17 -20.66 -14.67
N ILE A 89 9.11 -19.78 -15.04
CA ILE A 89 9.54 -19.59 -16.42
C ILE A 89 10.30 -20.81 -16.95
N GLU A 90 11.31 -21.29 -16.23
CA GLU A 90 12.15 -22.42 -16.66
C GLU A 90 11.36 -23.73 -16.79
N ASN A 91 10.32 -23.91 -15.98
CA ASN A 91 9.48 -25.10 -16.01
C ASN A 91 8.21 -24.94 -16.87
N ASN A 92 8.10 -23.86 -17.65
CA ASN A 92 6.93 -23.54 -18.48
C ASN A 92 5.59 -23.61 -17.70
N ARG A 93 5.59 -23.10 -16.46
CA ARG A 93 4.42 -23.01 -15.57
C ARG A 93 3.82 -21.62 -15.59
N ILE A 94 3.62 -21.09 -16.79
CA ILE A 94 3.13 -19.74 -17.03
C ILE A 94 1.78 -19.79 -17.75
N ALA A 95 0.96 -18.77 -17.52
CA ALA A 95 -0.31 -18.57 -18.23
C ALA A 95 -0.05 -17.82 -19.54
N LYS A 96 0.45 -18.51 -20.57
CA LYS A 96 0.95 -17.87 -21.81
C LYS A 96 -0.08 -16.95 -22.48
N ASP A 97 -1.31 -17.42 -22.68
CA ASP A 97 -2.35 -16.61 -23.34
C ASP A 97 -2.77 -15.40 -22.50
N TYR A 98 -2.84 -15.56 -21.17
CA TYR A 98 -3.07 -14.43 -20.26
C TYR A 98 -1.92 -13.42 -20.37
N LEU A 99 -0.68 -13.91 -20.39
CA LEU A 99 0.53 -13.10 -20.40
C LEU A 99 0.60 -12.23 -21.66
N VAL A 100 0.40 -12.83 -22.83
CA VAL A 100 0.46 -12.16 -24.13
C VAL A 100 -0.63 -11.09 -24.27
N ASN A 101 -1.86 -11.39 -23.84
CA ASN A 101 -3.00 -10.51 -24.08
C ASN A 101 -3.24 -9.47 -22.98
N TYR A 102 -2.90 -9.78 -21.72
CA TYR A 102 -3.30 -8.95 -20.56
C TYR A 102 -2.14 -8.32 -19.80
N THR A 103 -0.91 -8.52 -20.27
CA THR A 103 0.27 -7.90 -19.69
C THR A 103 1.10 -7.19 -20.75
N ASN A 104 2.07 -6.40 -20.32
CA ASN A 104 3.04 -5.78 -21.22
C ASN A 104 4.20 -6.71 -21.63
N ALA A 105 4.10 -8.03 -21.44
CA ALA A 105 5.15 -9.01 -21.78
C ALA A 105 5.69 -8.89 -23.21
N ALA A 106 4.79 -8.59 -24.16
CA ALA A 106 5.13 -8.45 -25.57
C ALA A 106 5.73 -7.09 -25.93
N PHE A 107 5.66 -6.07 -25.07
CA PHE A 107 6.09 -4.73 -25.44
C PHE A 107 7.60 -4.65 -25.53
N ILE A 108 8.09 -3.84 -26.47
CA ILE A 108 9.53 -3.62 -26.66
C ILE A 108 9.99 -2.45 -25.78
N ILE A 109 11.04 -2.66 -25.00
CA ILE A 109 11.67 -1.62 -24.18
C ILE A 109 12.60 -0.76 -25.05
N LYS A 110 12.66 0.54 -24.74
CA LYS A 110 13.52 1.50 -25.43
C LYS A 110 14.99 1.04 -25.40
N PRO A 111 15.75 1.21 -26.49
CA PRO A 111 17.19 0.95 -26.50
C PRO A 111 17.94 1.72 -25.40
N GLY A 112 19.03 1.14 -24.89
CA GLY A 112 19.84 1.71 -23.82
C GLY A 112 19.40 1.35 -22.39
N PHE A 113 18.27 0.67 -22.21
CA PHE A 113 17.91 0.08 -20.92
C PHE A 113 18.85 -1.06 -20.55
N GLN A 114 19.42 -1.04 -19.34
CA GLN A 114 20.34 -2.08 -18.83
C GLN A 114 19.85 -2.61 -17.49
N LEU A 115 20.04 -3.92 -17.28
CA LEU A 115 19.64 -4.63 -16.07
C LEU A 115 20.77 -4.60 -15.02
N PRO A 116 20.46 -4.67 -13.71
CA PRO A 116 21.47 -4.68 -12.64
C PRO A 116 22.51 -5.79 -12.77
N GLY A 117 22.16 -6.92 -13.36
CA GLY A 117 23.10 -8.02 -13.62
C GLY A 117 24.17 -7.69 -14.68
N ASP A 118 23.96 -6.66 -15.50
CA ASP A 118 24.92 -6.18 -16.51
C ASP A 118 25.73 -4.97 -16.01
N THR A 119 25.35 -4.39 -14.87
CA THR A 119 25.83 -3.09 -14.37
C THR A 119 26.00 -3.09 -12.85
N ASP A 120 26.61 -4.14 -12.30
CA ASP A 120 27.03 -4.26 -10.90
C ASP A 120 25.98 -3.88 -9.84
N GLY A 121 24.72 -4.22 -10.08
CA GLY A 121 23.63 -4.04 -9.11
C GLY A 121 22.86 -2.74 -9.23
N VAL A 122 23.00 -1.96 -10.31
CA VAL A 122 22.17 -0.76 -10.57
C VAL A 122 21.58 -0.80 -11.97
N PHE A 123 20.42 -0.19 -12.21
CA PHE A 123 19.86 -0.08 -13.56
C PHE A 123 20.61 0.96 -14.42
N SER A 124 20.33 1.02 -15.73
CA SER A 124 20.80 2.12 -16.59
C SER A 124 20.40 3.49 -16.03
N GLY A 125 21.32 4.45 -16.08
CA GLY A 125 21.09 5.84 -15.69
C GLY A 125 21.40 6.18 -14.24
N PHE A 126 21.99 5.28 -13.44
CA PHE A 126 22.35 5.58 -12.05
C PHE A 126 23.49 6.60 -11.94
N ASP A 127 23.31 7.60 -11.09
CA ASP A 127 24.37 8.51 -10.66
C ASP A 127 24.66 8.30 -9.17
N ALA A 128 25.84 7.75 -8.88
CA ALA A 128 26.30 7.46 -7.53
C ALA A 128 26.49 8.71 -6.66
N LYS A 129 26.75 9.89 -7.25
CA LYS A 129 26.94 11.14 -6.50
C LYS A 129 25.62 11.68 -5.96
N THR A 130 24.58 11.63 -6.78
CA THR A 130 23.25 12.14 -6.40
C THR A 130 22.35 11.07 -5.79
N GLN A 131 22.72 9.79 -5.92
CA GLN A 131 21.90 8.64 -5.55
C GLN A 131 20.53 8.68 -6.23
N THR A 132 20.54 8.99 -7.53
CA THR A 132 19.33 9.06 -8.35
C THR A 132 19.54 8.37 -9.69
N TYR A 133 18.44 8.09 -10.39
CA TYR A 133 18.46 7.55 -11.74
C TYR A 133 17.96 8.59 -12.73
N ASP A 134 18.66 8.75 -13.86
CA ASP A 134 18.03 9.14 -15.10
C ASP A 134 17.18 7.96 -15.62
N LYS A 135 15.87 8.17 -15.62
CA LYS A 135 14.88 7.14 -15.97
C LYS A 135 14.44 7.21 -17.44
N SER A 136 15.15 7.98 -18.28
CA SER A 136 14.83 8.22 -19.69
C SER A 136 14.82 6.96 -20.58
N THR A 137 15.54 5.91 -20.16
CA THR A 137 15.56 4.59 -20.81
C THR A 137 14.50 3.65 -20.27
N TRP A 138 13.84 3.98 -19.16
CA TRP A 138 12.86 3.12 -18.49
C TRP A 138 11.47 3.32 -19.10
N ASN A 139 11.35 3.08 -20.40
CA ASN A 139 10.13 3.31 -21.16
C ASN A 139 10.01 2.35 -22.35
N TYR A 140 8.84 2.28 -22.96
CA TYR A 140 8.62 1.49 -24.17
C TYR A 140 9.19 2.19 -25.41
N ALA A 141 9.52 1.39 -26.43
CA ALA A 141 9.77 1.88 -27.77
C ALA A 141 8.44 2.22 -28.47
N GLY A 142 8.45 3.29 -29.28
CA GLY A 142 7.32 3.63 -30.15
C GLY A 142 7.31 2.79 -31.43
N ALA A 143 6.14 2.57 -32.02
CA ALA A 143 6.02 1.98 -33.35
C ALA A 143 6.00 3.09 -34.42
N ASP A 144 7.05 3.19 -35.23
CA ASP A 144 7.20 4.16 -36.33
C ASP A 144 6.46 3.71 -37.61
N GLY A 145 5.22 3.22 -37.50
CA GLY A 145 4.42 2.85 -38.68
C GLY A 145 4.97 1.68 -39.52
N SER A 146 6.15 1.16 -39.21
CA SER A 146 6.70 -0.08 -39.73
C SER A 146 6.71 -1.12 -38.63
N VAL A 147 6.39 -2.37 -38.96
CA VAL A 147 6.79 -3.49 -38.13
C VAL A 147 8.32 -3.49 -38.20
N ILE A 148 8.98 -2.92 -37.19
CA ILE A 148 10.44 -2.81 -37.13
C ILE A 148 11.02 -4.22 -37.00
N ALA A 149 11.30 -4.85 -38.14
CA ALA A 149 12.52 -5.60 -38.31
C ALA A 149 13.57 -4.57 -38.76
N ILE A 150 14.37 -4.05 -37.83
CA ILE A 150 15.47 -3.14 -38.19
C ILE A 150 16.77 -3.73 -37.65
N THR A 151 17.56 -4.21 -38.61
CA THR A 151 18.99 -4.47 -38.56
C THR A 151 19.76 -3.23 -38.08
N GLU A 152 20.84 -3.50 -37.35
CA GLU A 152 21.83 -2.56 -36.81
C GLU A 152 22.04 -1.28 -37.64
N GLN A 153 22.02 -0.11 -36.99
CA GLN A 153 22.79 1.03 -37.49
C GLN A 153 23.27 2.03 -36.41
N LYS A 154 24.60 2.18 -36.46
CA LYS A 154 25.55 3.27 -36.16
C LYS A 154 25.20 4.41 -35.19
N VAL A 155 26.16 4.58 -34.28
CA VAL A 155 26.40 5.69 -33.34
C VAL A 155 26.75 6.98 -34.10
N ALA A 156 26.17 8.11 -33.68
CA ALA A 156 26.55 9.45 -34.11
C ALA A 156 27.17 10.24 -32.95
N GLU A 157 28.20 11.03 -33.27
CA GLU A 157 29.07 11.79 -32.37
C GLU A 157 28.40 12.99 -31.69
N VAL A 158 28.98 13.40 -30.55
CA VAL A 158 28.53 14.47 -29.66
C VAL A 158 29.29 15.77 -29.96
N GLY A 159 28.57 16.87 -30.14
CA GLY A 159 29.11 18.22 -30.33
C GLY A 159 28.39 19.29 -29.48
N ALA A 160 29.10 19.74 -28.44
CA ALA A 160 29.25 21.09 -27.86
C ALA A 160 28.07 22.01 -27.39
N HIS A 161 28.23 22.40 -26.11
CA HIS A 161 27.85 23.62 -25.36
C HIS A 161 26.51 23.73 -24.59
N PRO A 162 26.54 24.19 -23.31
CA PRO A 162 25.41 24.10 -22.40
C PRO A 162 24.62 25.42 -22.32
N GLU A 163 23.36 25.40 -22.75
CA GLU A 163 22.35 26.34 -22.29
C GLU A 163 21.87 25.96 -20.88
N PRO A 164 21.36 26.92 -20.07
CA PRO A 164 20.77 26.59 -18.78
C PRO A 164 19.64 25.58 -18.98
N ALA A 165 19.81 24.39 -18.38
CA ALA A 165 18.94 23.26 -18.63
C ALA A 165 17.49 23.61 -18.29
N SER A 166 16.66 23.70 -19.33
CA SER A 166 15.22 23.51 -19.17
C SER A 166 15.01 22.19 -18.42
N PRO A 167 14.08 22.11 -17.44
CA PRO A 167 13.80 20.86 -16.77
C PRO A 167 13.53 19.79 -17.83
N PRO A 168 14.10 18.57 -17.69
CA PRO A 168 13.92 17.54 -18.71
C PRO A 168 12.43 17.33 -18.94
N PRO A 169 11.97 17.25 -20.20
CA PRO A 169 10.56 17.08 -20.50
C PRO A 169 10.03 15.84 -19.77
N ALA A 170 8.85 15.98 -19.15
CA ALA A 170 8.24 14.90 -18.40
C ALA A 170 8.14 13.63 -19.27
N LEU A 171 8.57 12.50 -18.72
CA LEU A 171 8.48 11.22 -19.43
C LEU A 171 7.02 10.93 -19.79
N ALA A 172 6.78 10.67 -21.07
CA ALA A 172 5.47 10.28 -21.59
C ALA A 172 5.56 8.90 -22.26
N LEU A 173 4.45 8.16 -22.26
CA LEU A 173 4.36 6.92 -23.02
C LEU A 173 4.23 7.25 -24.51
N PRO A 174 4.80 6.43 -25.41
CA PRO A 174 4.50 6.56 -26.83
C PRO A 174 3.02 6.24 -27.07
N GLU A 175 2.35 7.00 -27.95
CA GLU A 175 0.93 6.76 -28.26
C GLU A 175 0.74 5.39 -28.96
N LYS A 176 1.67 5.02 -29.85
CA LYS A 176 1.75 3.72 -30.53
C LYS A 176 2.95 2.95 -30.00
N LEU A 177 2.74 1.79 -29.36
CA LEU A 177 3.85 0.99 -28.81
C LEU A 177 4.32 -0.08 -29.81
N ALA A 178 5.63 -0.35 -29.82
CA ALA A 178 6.19 -1.53 -30.46
C ALA A 178 5.99 -2.79 -29.59
N TYR A 179 5.71 -3.93 -30.22
CA TYR A 179 5.42 -5.19 -29.54
C TYR A 179 5.79 -6.42 -30.39
N ASP A 180 5.99 -7.57 -29.73
CA ASP A 180 6.19 -8.88 -30.33
C ASP A 180 5.42 -9.96 -29.54
N PHE A 181 4.31 -10.44 -30.10
CA PHE A 181 3.47 -11.47 -29.47
C PHE A 181 4.11 -12.87 -29.45
N SER A 182 5.17 -13.12 -30.22
CA SER A 182 5.93 -14.38 -30.12
C SER A 182 6.77 -14.45 -28.84
N LEU A 183 6.96 -13.30 -28.17
CA LEU A 183 7.81 -13.10 -27.00
C LEU A 183 9.27 -13.48 -27.27
N GLN A 184 9.75 -13.43 -28.52
CA GLN A 184 11.12 -13.82 -28.88
C GLN A 184 12.06 -12.62 -29.03
N HIS A 185 11.53 -11.42 -29.28
CA HIS A 185 12.34 -10.23 -29.43
C HIS A 185 13.18 -9.99 -28.15
N PRO A 186 14.52 -9.82 -28.25
CA PRO A 186 15.41 -9.80 -27.10
C PRO A 186 15.14 -8.66 -26.12
N HIS A 187 14.59 -7.54 -26.62
CA HIS A 187 14.17 -6.39 -25.81
C HIS A 187 12.67 -6.37 -25.49
N CYS A 188 11.92 -7.44 -25.76
CA CYS A 188 10.56 -7.50 -25.21
C CYS A 188 10.63 -7.67 -23.69
N VAL A 189 9.62 -7.16 -22.98
CA VAL A 189 9.55 -7.20 -21.52
C VAL A 189 9.76 -8.61 -20.99
N PHE A 190 9.19 -9.63 -21.64
CA PHE A 190 9.32 -11.02 -21.22
C PHE A 190 10.77 -11.53 -21.26
N GLN A 191 11.52 -11.25 -22.33
CA GLN A 191 12.91 -11.69 -22.45
C GLN A 191 13.82 -10.98 -21.43
N LEU A 192 13.62 -9.68 -21.21
CA LEU A 192 14.33 -8.94 -20.17
C LEU A 192 13.98 -9.43 -18.77
N LEU A 193 12.71 -9.74 -18.50
CA LEU A 193 12.26 -10.33 -17.24
C LEU A 193 12.94 -11.69 -17.01
N LYS A 194 12.96 -12.55 -18.03
CA LYS A 194 13.64 -13.86 -17.98
C LYS A 194 15.13 -13.70 -17.68
N LYS A 195 15.82 -12.81 -18.39
CA LYS A 195 17.24 -12.49 -18.14
C LYS A 195 17.46 -11.99 -16.73
N HIS A 196 16.65 -11.03 -16.27
CA HIS A 196 16.74 -10.42 -14.95
C HIS A 196 16.66 -11.46 -13.82
N TYR A 197 15.66 -12.33 -13.88
CA TYR A 197 15.40 -13.32 -12.82
C TYR A 197 16.24 -14.61 -12.94
N SER A 198 16.97 -14.82 -14.04
CA SER A 198 17.84 -16.00 -14.21
C SER A 198 18.93 -16.15 -13.14
N ARG A 199 19.30 -15.04 -12.48
CA ARG A 199 20.29 -14.99 -11.39
C ARG A 199 19.76 -15.56 -10.06
N TYR A 200 18.45 -15.67 -9.90
CA TYR A 200 17.80 -16.19 -8.69
C TYR A 200 17.64 -17.71 -8.74
N THR A 201 18.77 -18.41 -8.91
CA THR A 201 18.81 -19.88 -8.88
C THR A 201 18.42 -20.40 -7.48
N PRO A 202 17.98 -21.67 -7.34
CA PRO A 202 17.71 -22.27 -6.03
C PRO A 202 18.87 -22.13 -5.03
N GLU A 203 20.12 -22.22 -5.49
CA GLU A 203 21.33 -22.02 -4.69
C GLU A 203 21.47 -20.57 -4.22
N MET A 204 21.22 -19.60 -5.12
CA MET A 204 21.27 -18.18 -4.76
C MET A 204 20.16 -17.82 -3.78
N VAL A 205 18.96 -18.38 -3.98
CA VAL A 205 17.85 -18.25 -3.02
C VAL A 205 18.25 -18.78 -1.66
N GLU A 206 18.84 -19.97 -1.57
CA GLU A 206 19.33 -20.53 -0.30
C GLU A 206 20.36 -19.62 0.36
N ARG A 207 21.36 -19.14 -0.38
CA ARG A 207 22.41 -18.25 0.13
C ARG A 207 21.84 -16.95 0.73
N ILE A 208 20.90 -16.31 0.04
CA ILE A 208 20.34 -15.00 0.46
C ILE A 208 19.29 -15.17 1.57
N THR A 209 18.41 -16.17 1.43
CA THR A 209 17.21 -16.30 2.27
C THR A 209 17.41 -17.22 3.46
N GLY A 210 18.38 -18.13 3.38
CA GLY A 210 18.58 -19.24 4.31
C GLY A 210 17.50 -20.32 4.28
N VAL A 211 16.55 -20.26 3.34
CA VAL A 211 15.62 -21.36 3.07
C VAL A 211 16.41 -22.45 2.34
N PRO A 212 16.49 -23.68 2.89
CA PRO A 212 17.21 -24.77 2.24
C PRO A 212 16.75 -24.98 0.79
N LYS A 213 17.68 -25.19 -0.13
CA LYS A 213 17.43 -25.34 -1.57
C LYS A 213 16.30 -26.34 -1.85
N GLU A 214 16.34 -27.52 -1.22
CA GLU A 214 15.32 -28.55 -1.41
C GLU A 214 13.95 -28.12 -0.92
N GLN A 215 13.89 -27.36 0.17
CA GLN A 215 12.63 -26.83 0.71
C GLN A 215 12.07 -25.74 -0.20
N PHE A 216 12.93 -24.87 -0.72
CA PHE A 216 12.53 -23.88 -1.73
C PHE A 216 12.00 -24.56 -2.99
N LEU A 217 12.67 -25.58 -3.53
CA LEU A 217 12.19 -26.33 -4.70
C LEU A 217 10.83 -26.98 -4.47
N LYS A 218 10.58 -27.54 -3.27
CA LYS A 218 9.26 -28.04 -2.87
C LYS A 218 8.21 -26.93 -2.86
N ALA A 219 8.53 -25.75 -2.33
CA ALA A 219 7.63 -24.61 -2.33
C ALA A 219 7.34 -24.09 -3.75
N ALA A 220 8.38 -24.00 -4.58
CA ALA A 220 8.29 -23.56 -5.96
C ALA A 220 7.46 -24.51 -6.82
N ASP A 221 7.72 -25.82 -6.69
CA ASP A 221 6.93 -26.85 -7.34
C ASP A 221 5.46 -26.79 -6.92
N LEU A 222 5.20 -26.74 -5.62
CA LEU A 222 3.84 -26.73 -5.08
C LEU A 222 3.09 -25.47 -5.49
N PHE A 223 3.65 -24.27 -5.31
CA PHE A 223 2.94 -23.02 -5.61
C PHE A 223 2.60 -22.90 -7.10
N THR A 224 3.53 -23.28 -7.97
CA THR A 224 3.35 -23.20 -9.42
C THR A 224 2.59 -24.39 -10.01
N SER A 225 2.23 -25.40 -9.19
CA SER A 225 1.54 -26.61 -9.65
C SER A 225 0.17 -26.32 -10.28
N ILE A 226 -0.44 -25.17 -9.94
CA ILE A 226 -1.70 -24.69 -10.53
C ILE A 226 -1.57 -24.34 -12.03
N ARG A 227 -0.35 -24.25 -12.56
CA ARG A 227 -0.06 -23.98 -13.98
C ARG A 227 0.68 -25.11 -14.67
N LYS A 228 0.69 -26.31 -14.10
CA LYS A 228 1.25 -27.49 -14.79
C LYS A 228 0.49 -27.68 -16.12
N ASN A 229 1.24 -27.88 -17.21
CA ASN A 229 0.70 -28.03 -18.57
C ASN A 229 -0.18 -26.84 -19.03
N GLY A 230 0.05 -25.63 -18.51
CA GLY A 230 -0.73 -24.44 -18.89
C GLY A 230 -2.15 -24.41 -18.34
N ASP A 231 -2.48 -25.19 -17.31
CA ASP A 231 -3.83 -25.27 -16.73
C ASP A 231 -4.35 -23.90 -16.27
N MET A 232 -5.34 -23.38 -16.99
CA MET A 232 -6.04 -22.15 -16.64
C MET A 232 -7.26 -22.37 -15.76
N LYS A 233 -7.64 -23.62 -15.44
CA LYS A 233 -8.81 -23.91 -14.59
C LYS A 233 -8.53 -23.79 -13.11
N LYS A 234 -7.29 -23.59 -12.65
CA LYS A 234 -6.95 -23.35 -11.23
C LYS A 234 -6.63 -21.89 -10.93
N ALA A 235 -6.82 -21.44 -9.69
CA ALA A 235 -6.47 -20.10 -9.25
C ALA A 235 -5.63 -20.14 -7.97
N GLY A 236 -4.60 -19.31 -7.91
CA GLY A 236 -3.79 -19.12 -6.71
C GLY A 236 -3.85 -17.69 -6.21
N THR A 237 -3.78 -17.51 -4.89
CA THR A 237 -3.76 -16.20 -4.24
C THR A 237 -2.50 -15.99 -3.42
N ILE A 238 -2.03 -14.74 -3.39
CA ILE A 238 -0.97 -14.29 -2.47
C ILE A 238 -1.62 -13.42 -1.41
N ILE A 239 -1.38 -13.75 -0.14
CA ILE A 239 -1.92 -13.03 1.02
C ILE A 239 -0.74 -12.43 1.81
N TYR A 240 -0.74 -11.10 1.96
CA TYR A 240 0.34 -10.38 2.64
C TYR A 240 -0.16 -9.15 3.39
N ALA A 241 0.70 -8.59 4.25
CA ALA A 241 0.48 -7.32 4.93
C ALA A 241 1.84 -6.65 5.24
N VAL A 242 2.05 -6.25 6.50
CA VAL A 242 3.21 -5.44 6.93
C VAL A 242 4.56 -6.16 6.89
N GLY A 243 4.58 -7.49 6.78
CA GLY A 243 5.83 -8.24 6.66
C GLY A 243 6.57 -7.95 5.36
N TRP A 244 5.87 -7.45 4.33
CA TRP A 244 6.48 -6.95 3.10
C TRP A 244 6.59 -5.44 3.02
N THR A 245 5.65 -4.69 3.60
CA THR A 245 5.60 -3.24 3.38
C THR A 245 6.60 -2.44 4.21
N GLN A 246 7.16 -3.02 5.28
CA GLN A 246 7.98 -2.32 6.27
C GLN A 246 9.48 -2.65 6.12
N HIS A 247 9.97 -2.49 4.90
CA HIS A 247 11.37 -2.62 4.46
C HIS A 247 11.70 -1.48 3.51
N THR A 248 12.98 -1.15 3.38
CA THR A 248 13.45 -0.18 2.38
C THR A 248 13.22 -0.59 0.91
N SER A 249 12.94 -1.87 0.67
CA SER A 249 12.54 -2.42 -0.65
C SER A 249 11.07 -2.87 -0.67
N GLY A 250 10.24 -2.41 0.27
CA GLY A 250 8.90 -2.94 0.51
C GLY A 250 7.98 -2.84 -0.70
N THR A 251 8.06 -1.75 -1.45
CA THR A 251 7.28 -1.59 -2.68
C THR A 251 7.72 -2.55 -3.79
N GLN A 252 9.01 -2.87 -3.88
CA GLN A 252 9.57 -3.83 -4.84
C GLN A 252 9.26 -5.29 -4.46
N ILE A 253 9.20 -5.64 -3.17
CA ILE A 253 8.72 -6.96 -2.72
C ILE A 253 7.30 -7.22 -3.26
N ILE A 254 6.40 -6.25 -3.06
CA ILE A 254 5.01 -6.34 -3.54
C ILE A 254 4.95 -6.42 -5.07
N ARG A 255 5.82 -5.67 -5.77
CA ARG A 255 5.93 -5.74 -7.24
C ARG A 255 6.33 -7.14 -7.70
N THR A 256 7.26 -7.80 -7.02
CA THR A 256 7.70 -9.17 -7.33
C THR A 256 6.53 -10.15 -7.23
N ALA A 257 5.75 -10.08 -6.15
CA ALA A 257 4.55 -10.90 -5.97
C ALA A 257 3.47 -10.61 -7.02
N ALA A 258 3.28 -9.34 -7.39
CA ALA A 258 2.34 -8.93 -8.42
C ALA A 258 2.75 -9.46 -9.82
N ILE A 259 4.05 -9.41 -10.14
CA ILE A 259 4.61 -10.01 -11.36
C ILE A 259 4.33 -11.51 -11.39
N LEU A 260 4.61 -12.21 -10.29
CA LEU A 260 4.34 -13.65 -10.19
C LEU A 260 2.86 -13.98 -10.43
N GLN A 261 1.94 -13.20 -9.86
CA GLN A 261 0.50 -13.40 -10.09
C GLN A 261 0.04 -13.10 -11.52
N LEU A 262 0.71 -12.18 -12.23
CA LEU A 262 0.47 -11.94 -13.67
C LEU A 262 1.03 -13.08 -14.53
N LEU A 263 2.24 -13.56 -14.24
CA LEU A 263 2.85 -14.72 -14.91
C LEU A 263 1.97 -15.97 -14.79
N LEU A 264 1.36 -16.15 -13.62
CA LEU A 264 0.44 -17.23 -13.34
C LEU A 264 -1.02 -16.89 -13.74
N GLY A 265 -1.33 -15.74 -14.35
CA GLY A 265 -2.69 -15.41 -14.79
C GLY A 265 -3.76 -15.50 -13.70
N ASN A 266 -3.42 -15.08 -12.47
CA ASN A 266 -4.28 -15.18 -11.29
C ASN A 266 -5.04 -13.88 -10.98
N VAL A 267 -4.64 -12.74 -11.53
CA VAL A 267 -5.26 -11.44 -11.26
C VAL A 267 -6.60 -11.32 -12.00
N GLY A 268 -7.63 -10.82 -11.32
CA GLY A 268 -9.00 -10.70 -11.84
C GLY A 268 -9.88 -11.93 -11.63
N ARG A 269 -9.34 -13.00 -11.05
CA ARG A 269 -10.01 -14.30 -10.91
C ARG A 269 -10.51 -14.54 -9.49
N ALA A 270 -11.65 -15.22 -9.36
CA ALA A 270 -12.19 -15.70 -8.09
C ALA A 270 -11.23 -16.73 -7.47
N GLY A 271 -10.87 -16.53 -6.20
CA GLY A 271 -9.84 -17.30 -5.51
C GLY A 271 -8.41 -16.96 -5.94
N GLY A 272 -8.24 -15.92 -6.76
CA GLY A 272 -6.95 -15.48 -7.28
C GLY A 272 -6.42 -14.21 -6.60
N GLY A 273 -5.79 -13.36 -7.41
CA GLY A 273 -5.46 -11.99 -7.05
C GLY A 273 -4.33 -11.82 -6.04
N VAL A 274 -4.12 -10.57 -5.65
CA VAL A 274 -3.16 -10.16 -4.64
C VAL A 274 -3.95 -9.57 -3.46
N ASN A 275 -4.07 -10.38 -2.42
CA ASN A 275 -4.81 -10.04 -1.21
C ASN A 275 -3.91 -9.30 -0.22
N ALA A 276 -3.69 -8.01 -0.50
CA ALA A 276 -3.05 -7.07 0.42
C ALA A 276 -3.98 -6.78 1.60
N LEU A 277 -3.77 -7.45 2.73
CA LEU A 277 -4.62 -7.32 3.89
C LEU A 277 -4.34 -6.01 4.64
N ARG A 278 -5.35 -5.17 4.75
CA ARG A 278 -5.23 -3.84 5.39
C ARG A 278 -5.25 -3.97 6.91
N GLY A 279 -4.57 -3.03 7.58
CA GLY A 279 -4.42 -2.98 9.04
C GLY A 279 -5.67 -2.42 9.73
N HIS A 280 -5.65 -1.12 10.04
CA HIS A 280 -6.79 -0.46 10.71
C HIS A 280 -8.09 -0.64 9.94
N SER A 281 -9.18 -0.69 10.71
CA SER A 281 -10.55 -0.92 10.22
C SER A 281 -10.95 0.00 9.05
N ASN A 282 -10.41 1.21 9.01
CA ASN A 282 -10.67 2.21 7.99
C ASN A 282 -9.40 2.74 7.30
N ILE A 283 -8.25 2.04 7.33
CA ILE A 283 -7.03 2.56 6.65
C ILE A 283 -7.24 2.66 5.14
N GLN A 284 -8.07 1.79 4.56
CA GLN A 284 -8.49 1.91 3.17
C GLN A 284 -9.23 3.24 2.95
N GLY A 285 -10.25 3.53 3.77
CA GLY A 285 -11.02 4.75 3.63
C GLY A 285 -10.24 6.02 3.96
N ALA A 286 -9.33 5.98 4.93
CA ALA A 286 -8.40 7.07 5.21
C ALA A 286 -7.49 7.34 4.00
N THR A 287 -6.97 6.29 3.35
CA THR A 287 -6.18 6.44 2.12
C THR A 287 -7.04 7.00 0.98
N ASP A 288 -8.26 6.49 0.80
CA ASP A 288 -9.19 6.93 -0.24
C ASP A 288 -9.57 8.42 -0.07
N MET A 289 -9.60 8.91 1.18
CA MET A 289 -9.87 10.30 1.57
C MET A 289 -8.59 11.14 1.80
N ALA A 290 -7.47 10.77 1.18
CA ALA A 290 -6.22 11.54 1.23
C ALA A 290 -5.57 11.70 2.61
N GLY A 291 -5.57 10.64 3.42
CA GLY A 291 -4.77 10.54 4.64
C GLY A 291 -3.25 10.41 4.41
N ILE A 292 -2.76 10.82 3.24
CA ILE A 292 -1.32 10.88 2.88
C ILE A 292 -1.05 12.19 2.13
N PHE A 293 0.18 12.68 2.22
CA PHE A 293 0.52 14.05 1.82
C PHE A 293 0.49 14.34 0.30
N ASP A 294 0.59 13.32 -0.56
CA ASP A 294 0.81 13.49 -2.00
C ASP A 294 -0.43 13.21 -2.88
N ILE A 295 -1.60 12.99 -2.27
CA ILE A 295 -2.88 12.82 -2.97
C ILE A 295 -3.99 13.70 -2.37
N LEU A 296 -5.04 13.91 -3.17
CA LEU A 296 -6.36 14.42 -2.81
C LEU A 296 -7.38 13.25 -2.87
N PRO A 297 -8.60 13.41 -2.33
CA PRO A 297 -9.61 12.35 -2.32
C PRO A 297 -9.81 11.70 -3.69
N GLY A 298 -9.93 10.37 -3.70
CA GLY A 298 -10.04 9.59 -4.92
C GLY A 298 -8.72 9.41 -5.68
N TYR A 299 -7.58 9.52 -5.00
CA TYR A 299 -6.22 9.35 -5.56
C TYR A 299 -5.84 10.38 -6.64
N LEU A 300 -6.50 11.53 -6.68
CA LEU A 300 -6.02 12.67 -7.48
C LEU A 300 -4.66 13.12 -6.92
N LYS A 301 -3.69 13.45 -7.76
CA LYS A 301 -2.38 13.90 -7.27
C LYS A 301 -2.45 15.37 -6.83
N VAL A 302 -1.88 15.70 -5.68
CA VAL A 302 -1.80 17.11 -5.21
C VAL A 302 -1.01 17.93 -6.25
N PRO A 303 -1.33 19.22 -6.46
CA PRO A 303 -0.51 20.08 -7.28
C PRO A 303 0.89 20.28 -6.70
N THR A 304 1.83 20.57 -7.58
CA THR A 304 3.22 20.90 -7.29
C THR A 304 3.46 22.37 -7.63
N PRO A 305 4.59 22.98 -7.20
CA PRO A 305 4.93 24.35 -7.58
C PRO A 305 4.98 24.59 -9.11
N THR A 306 5.22 23.53 -9.90
CA THR A 306 5.23 23.62 -11.37
C THR A 306 3.84 23.67 -12.01
N ASP A 307 2.80 23.30 -11.26
CA ASP A 307 1.42 23.43 -11.72
C ASP A 307 0.92 24.84 -11.44
N THR A 308 1.24 25.76 -12.36
CA THR A 308 0.92 27.19 -12.21
C THR A 308 -0.55 27.53 -12.49
N SER A 309 -1.31 26.62 -13.11
CA SER A 309 -2.74 26.77 -13.41
C SER A 309 -3.48 25.43 -13.28
N PHE A 310 -4.81 25.47 -13.22
CA PHE A 310 -5.62 24.24 -13.23
C PHE A 310 -5.39 23.43 -14.51
N GLU A 311 -5.24 24.10 -15.65
CA GLU A 311 -4.94 23.45 -16.93
C GLU A 311 -3.61 22.68 -16.89
N ASN A 312 -2.54 23.29 -16.38
CA ASN A 312 -1.24 22.64 -16.25
C ASN A 312 -1.30 21.41 -15.33
N TRP A 313 -2.04 21.53 -14.22
CA TRP A 313 -2.30 20.41 -13.32
C TRP A 313 -3.03 19.27 -14.04
N MET A 314 -4.11 19.57 -14.76
CA MET A 314 -4.87 18.56 -15.50
C MET A 314 -4.05 17.92 -16.62
N LYS A 315 -3.24 18.69 -17.34
CA LYS A 315 -2.33 18.17 -18.38
C LYS A 315 -1.33 17.17 -17.80
N ARG A 316 -0.79 17.42 -16.60
CA ARG A 316 0.14 16.51 -15.92
C ARG A 316 -0.54 15.24 -15.41
N LEU A 317 -1.78 15.36 -14.92
CA LEU A 317 -2.51 14.26 -14.29
C LEU A 317 -3.27 13.36 -15.28
N THR A 318 -3.62 13.87 -16.46
CA THR A 318 -4.50 13.16 -17.40
C THR A 318 -3.66 12.40 -18.42
N PRO A 319 -3.44 11.08 -18.24
CA PRO A 319 -2.70 10.29 -19.21
C PRO A 319 -3.46 10.15 -20.52
N LYS A 320 -2.72 10.02 -21.61
CA LYS A 320 -3.24 9.58 -22.91
C LYS A 320 -3.15 8.05 -23.03
N PRO A 321 -4.05 7.39 -23.78
CA PRO A 321 -3.90 5.98 -24.11
C PRO A 321 -2.55 5.72 -24.81
N ALA A 322 -1.90 4.60 -24.48
CA ALA A 322 -0.61 4.20 -25.02
C ALA A 322 -0.64 2.72 -25.36
N LYS A 323 -0.89 2.37 -26.62
CA LYS A 323 -1.39 1.05 -26.98
C LYS A 323 -0.80 0.54 -28.31
N PRO A 324 -0.47 -0.76 -28.45
CA PRO A 324 -0.39 -1.43 -29.74
C PRO A 324 -1.53 -1.07 -30.70
N LEU A 325 -1.25 -1.07 -32.00
CA LEU A 325 -2.27 -0.76 -33.01
C LEU A 325 -3.43 -1.76 -33.02
N ALA A 326 -3.15 -3.02 -32.67
CA ALA A 326 -4.10 -4.13 -32.75
C ALA A 326 -5.17 -4.14 -31.63
N TRP A 327 -5.09 -3.26 -30.64
CA TRP A 327 -5.99 -3.31 -29.47
C TRP A 327 -6.48 -1.94 -29.01
N ASP A 328 -7.48 -1.91 -28.14
CA ASP A 328 -7.99 -0.68 -27.52
C ASP A 328 -7.59 -0.54 -26.04
N SER A 329 -7.67 0.67 -25.49
CA SER A 329 -7.39 0.93 -24.08
C SER A 329 -8.40 1.90 -23.50
N PHE A 330 -9.04 1.50 -22.40
CA PHE A 330 -10.06 2.35 -21.80
C PHE A 330 -9.47 3.61 -21.15
N ASN A 331 -8.28 3.49 -20.55
CA ASN A 331 -7.57 4.57 -19.88
C ASN A 331 -8.50 5.49 -19.05
N TYR A 332 -9.13 4.93 -18.01
CA TYR A 332 -10.22 5.62 -17.31
C TYR A 332 -9.80 6.94 -16.64
N TRP A 333 -8.49 7.11 -16.36
CA TRP A 333 -7.90 8.36 -15.90
C TRP A 333 -7.99 9.51 -16.93
N SER A 334 -8.42 9.26 -18.17
CA SER A 334 -8.79 10.33 -19.10
C SER A 334 -9.94 11.22 -18.57
N ASN A 335 -10.70 10.73 -17.59
CA ASN A 335 -11.77 11.46 -16.91
C ASN A 335 -11.28 12.33 -15.73
N THR A 336 -9.97 12.45 -15.51
CA THR A 336 -9.40 13.23 -14.38
C THR A 336 -9.96 14.65 -14.27
N PRO A 337 -10.17 15.43 -15.36
CA PRO A 337 -10.78 16.76 -15.26
C PRO A 337 -12.16 16.76 -14.59
N LYS A 338 -12.99 15.75 -14.87
CA LYS A 338 -14.32 15.62 -14.26
C LYS A 338 -14.20 15.41 -12.75
N PHE A 339 -13.29 14.53 -12.33
CA PHE A 339 -13.06 14.25 -10.92
C PHE A 339 -12.53 15.47 -10.17
N ALA A 340 -11.56 16.18 -10.78
CA ALA A 340 -10.94 17.35 -10.18
C ALA A 340 -11.94 18.51 -10.04
N VAL A 341 -12.69 18.84 -11.10
CA VAL A 341 -13.69 19.92 -11.03
C VAL A 341 -14.78 19.57 -10.01
N SER A 342 -15.31 18.35 -10.01
CA SER A 342 -16.32 17.95 -9.02
C SER A 342 -15.81 17.99 -7.57
N LEU A 343 -14.53 17.66 -7.33
CA LEU A 343 -13.90 17.82 -6.02
C LEU A 343 -13.76 19.31 -5.65
N MET A 344 -13.34 20.17 -6.57
CA MET A 344 -13.24 21.62 -6.32
C MET A 344 -14.61 22.23 -6.03
N LYS A 345 -15.66 21.78 -6.70
CA LYS A 345 -17.05 22.17 -6.39
C LYS A 345 -17.51 21.67 -5.02
N ALA A 346 -17.05 20.51 -4.56
CA ALA A 346 -17.31 20.03 -3.19
C ALA A 346 -16.58 20.89 -2.15
N MET A 347 -15.29 21.17 -2.37
CA MET A 347 -14.47 21.95 -1.42
C MET A 347 -14.88 23.43 -1.34
N TYR A 348 -15.18 24.08 -2.46
CA TYR A 348 -15.32 25.55 -2.51
C TYR A 348 -16.68 26.03 -3.03
N GLY A 349 -17.61 25.12 -3.36
CA GLY A 349 -18.98 25.48 -3.76
C GLY A 349 -19.00 26.53 -4.88
N ASP A 350 -19.70 27.63 -4.65
CA ASP A 350 -19.86 28.73 -5.62
C ASP A 350 -18.56 29.50 -5.89
N ALA A 351 -17.59 29.47 -4.97
CA ALA A 351 -16.29 30.10 -5.18
C ALA A 351 -15.43 29.38 -6.22
N ALA A 352 -15.71 28.10 -6.53
CA ALA A 352 -15.07 27.39 -7.63
C ALA A 352 -15.83 27.62 -8.95
N THR A 353 -15.29 28.51 -9.79
CA THR A 353 -15.83 28.88 -11.10
C THR A 353 -14.81 28.62 -12.20
N LYS A 354 -15.24 28.54 -13.46
CA LYS A 354 -14.30 28.39 -14.58
C LYS A 354 -13.35 29.59 -14.70
N GLN A 355 -13.83 30.79 -14.37
CA GLN A 355 -13.10 32.05 -14.51
C GLN A 355 -11.92 32.18 -13.54
N ASN A 356 -11.95 31.46 -12.41
CA ASN A 356 -10.89 31.47 -11.40
C ASN A 356 -10.22 30.11 -11.24
N ASP A 357 -10.12 29.34 -12.32
CA ASP A 357 -9.47 28.03 -12.34
C ASP A 357 -10.06 27.07 -11.29
N TRP A 358 -11.37 27.13 -11.09
CA TRP A 358 -12.10 26.31 -10.10
C TRP A 358 -11.56 26.47 -8.69
N ALA A 359 -11.06 27.66 -8.31
CA ALA A 359 -10.40 27.91 -7.04
C ALA A 359 -9.10 27.09 -6.82
N PHE A 360 -8.47 26.61 -7.88
CA PHE A 360 -7.21 25.84 -7.83
C PHE A 360 -6.11 26.49 -7.00
N HIS A 361 -6.03 27.82 -7.03
CA HIS A 361 -5.00 28.57 -6.31
C HIS A 361 -5.17 28.53 -4.79
N PHE A 362 -6.30 28.05 -4.27
CA PHE A 362 -6.50 27.81 -2.83
C PHE A 362 -5.86 26.50 -2.36
N LEU A 363 -5.56 25.56 -3.27
CA LEU A 363 -4.91 24.31 -2.91
C LEU A 363 -3.43 24.51 -2.58
N PRO A 364 -2.93 23.90 -1.47
CA PRO A 364 -1.50 23.88 -1.19
C PRO A 364 -0.77 23.07 -2.26
N LYS A 365 0.45 23.52 -2.61
CA LYS A 365 1.32 22.87 -3.58
C LYS A 365 2.46 22.16 -2.86
N VAL A 366 2.62 20.86 -3.09
CA VAL A 366 3.64 20.04 -2.42
C VAL A 366 4.96 20.17 -3.16
N ASP A 367 5.98 20.71 -2.49
CA ASP A 367 7.32 20.96 -3.03
C ASP A 367 8.38 19.96 -2.55
N ARG A 368 8.06 19.15 -1.54
CA ARG A 368 8.96 18.20 -0.89
C ARG A 368 8.20 17.05 -0.23
N ASN A 369 8.93 16.11 0.36
CA ASN A 369 8.36 14.98 1.07
C ASN A 369 7.85 15.38 2.46
N PHE A 370 6.54 15.23 2.70
CA PHE A 370 5.88 15.42 3.99
C PHE A 370 5.28 14.12 4.55
N SER A 371 5.86 12.97 4.17
CA SER A 371 5.49 11.68 4.76
C SER A 371 5.80 11.66 6.26
N TRP A 372 5.21 10.68 6.94
CA TRP A 372 5.26 10.54 8.39
C TRP A 372 6.67 10.73 8.98
N ALA A 373 7.67 9.97 8.53
CA ALA A 373 9.03 10.08 9.04
C ALA A 373 9.66 11.48 8.83
N TYR A 374 9.33 12.15 7.74
CA TYR A 374 9.80 13.52 7.46
C TYR A 374 9.13 14.56 8.36
N ILE A 375 7.85 14.39 8.72
CA ILE A 375 7.17 15.27 9.69
C ILE A 375 7.92 15.23 11.03
N TRP A 376 8.22 14.03 11.52
CA TRP A 376 8.94 13.84 12.80
C TRP A 376 10.40 14.30 12.73
N ASP A 377 11.12 14.04 11.63
CA ASP A 377 12.48 14.55 11.43
C ASP A 377 12.50 16.09 11.43
N ASN A 378 11.57 16.72 10.71
CA ASN A 378 11.46 18.17 10.66
C ASN A 378 11.05 18.77 12.01
N MET A 379 10.21 18.10 12.79
CA MET A 379 9.90 18.50 14.17
C MET A 379 11.12 18.38 15.07
N TYR A 380 11.90 17.30 14.97
CA TYR A 380 13.15 17.14 15.70
C TYR A 380 14.17 18.24 15.38
N ARG A 381 14.19 18.74 14.12
CA ARG A 381 14.98 19.89 13.68
C ARG A 381 14.39 21.25 14.08
N GLY A 382 13.22 21.29 14.71
CA GLY A 382 12.54 22.52 15.12
C GLY A 382 11.84 23.27 13.99
N ILE A 383 11.65 22.65 12.81
CA ILE A 383 10.96 23.23 11.64
C ILE A 383 9.44 23.13 11.80
N VAL A 384 8.95 21.94 12.18
CA VAL A 384 7.51 21.75 12.50
C VAL A 384 7.27 22.14 13.95
N LYS A 385 6.40 23.12 14.17
CA LYS A 385 6.13 23.71 15.49
C LYS A 385 5.01 23.04 16.28
N GLY A 386 4.12 22.31 15.62
CA GLY A 386 3.08 21.57 16.30
C GLY A 386 2.40 20.57 15.39
N ILE A 387 1.60 19.69 16.00
CA ILE A 387 0.95 18.58 15.32
C ILE A 387 -0.43 18.27 15.91
N PHE A 388 -1.35 17.88 15.03
CA PHE A 388 -2.60 17.21 15.40
C PHE A 388 -2.37 15.69 15.35
N ALA A 389 -2.50 15.02 16.49
CA ALA A 389 -2.43 13.58 16.63
C ALA A 389 -3.83 13.03 16.98
N PHE A 390 -4.68 12.87 15.96
CA PHE A 390 -6.03 12.32 16.12
C PHE A 390 -6.02 10.81 15.83
N GLY A 391 -6.31 9.99 16.85
CA GLY A 391 -6.33 8.52 16.75
C GLY A 391 -4.98 7.91 16.33
N MET A 392 -3.87 8.60 16.63
CA MET A 392 -2.51 8.19 16.26
C MET A 392 -1.52 8.40 17.40
N ASN A 393 -1.01 7.29 17.92
CA ASN A 393 0.05 7.29 18.93
C ASN A 393 1.44 7.37 18.27
N GLY A 394 1.84 8.58 17.88
CA GLY A 394 3.05 8.84 17.12
C GLY A 394 4.37 8.40 17.75
N VAL A 395 4.51 8.54 19.07
CA VAL A 395 5.69 8.06 19.83
C VAL A 395 5.89 6.56 19.64
N ALA A 396 4.80 5.80 19.67
CA ALA A 396 4.86 4.35 19.64
C ALA A 396 4.95 3.79 18.20
N ILE A 397 4.23 4.37 17.23
CA ILE A 397 4.16 3.85 15.85
C ILE A 397 5.30 4.32 14.93
N GLY A 398 5.97 5.44 15.26
CA GLY A 398 7.09 5.96 14.47
C GLY A 398 8.39 5.17 14.71
N PRO A 399 9.35 5.19 13.75
CA PRO A 399 10.69 4.68 13.99
C PRO A 399 11.41 5.56 15.02
N ASP A 400 12.35 4.97 15.75
CA ASP A 400 13.08 5.61 16.85
C ASP A 400 12.16 6.44 17.78
N SER A 401 11.47 5.74 18.68
CA SER A 401 10.56 6.38 19.64
C SER A 401 11.23 7.48 20.48
N GLN A 402 12.54 7.39 20.74
CA GLN A 402 13.26 8.40 21.49
C GLN A 402 13.40 9.69 20.67
N LYS A 403 13.75 9.59 19.39
CA LYS A 403 13.75 10.72 18.45
C LYS A 403 12.39 11.41 18.41
N ASN A 404 11.29 10.65 18.41
CA ASN A 404 9.93 11.21 18.39
C ASN A 404 9.59 11.95 19.71
N ILE A 405 9.98 11.39 20.86
CA ILE A 405 9.84 12.07 22.17
C ILE A 405 10.63 13.38 22.18
N ASP A 406 11.87 13.36 21.70
CA ASP A 406 12.73 14.55 21.67
C ASP A 406 12.26 15.59 20.64
N ALA A 407 11.58 15.15 19.58
CA ALA A 407 10.88 16.05 18.66
C ALA A 407 9.73 16.77 19.36
N LEU A 408 8.89 16.04 20.12
CA LEU A 408 7.79 16.65 20.87
C LEU A 408 8.29 17.62 21.93
N LYS A 409 9.40 17.35 22.63
CA LYS A 409 10.01 18.30 23.59
C LYS A 409 10.36 19.66 22.97
N LYS A 410 10.58 19.70 21.65
CA LYS A 410 10.92 20.91 20.87
C LYS A 410 9.70 21.56 20.20
N ALA A 411 8.54 20.92 20.21
CA ALA A 411 7.32 21.48 19.65
C ALA A 411 6.75 22.57 20.56
N ASP A 412 6.12 23.58 19.96
CA ASP A 412 5.42 24.65 20.66
C ASP A 412 4.09 24.10 21.23
N TRP A 413 3.38 23.28 20.44
CA TRP A 413 2.09 22.72 20.84
C TRP A 413 1.82 21.32 20.24
N LEU A 414 0.99 20.56 20.95
CA LEU A 414 0.49 19.24 20.55
C LEU A 414 -1.01 19.18 20.83
N VAL A 415 -1.81 18.83 19.82
CA VAL A 415 -3.26 18.55 20.00
C VAL A 415 -3.49 17.06 19.79
N VAL A 416 -3.98 16.36 20.80
CA VAL A 416 -4.30 14.93 20.74
C VAL A 416 -5.80 14.73 20.82
N GLY A 417 -6.35 14.01 19.85
CA GLY A 417 -7.71 13.48 19.89
C GLY A 417 -7.66 11.97 20.10
N GLU A 418 -8.05 11.48 21.27
CA GLU A 418 -7.98 10.06 21.60
C GLU A 418 -9.07 9.68 22.63
N ILE A 419 -9.35 8.37 22.72
CA ILE A 419 -10.25 7.78 23.71
C ILE A 419 -9.53 7.40 25.01
N TYR A 420 -8.19 7.27 24.99
CA TYR A 420 -7.37 7.00 26.16
C TYR A 420 -6.12 7.90 26.20
N PRO A 421 -5.57 8.22 27.38
CA PRO A 421 -4.19 8.70 27.47
C PRO A 421 -3.23 7.71 26.81
N ASP A 422 -2.38 8.21 25.92
CA ASP A 422 -1.36 7.41 25.23
C ASP A 422 0.04 8.01 25.38
N GLU A 423 1.04 7.28 24.91
CA GLU A 423 2.45 7.68 24.96
C GLU A 423 2.69 9.05 24.31
N THR A 424 1.96 9.40 23.25
CA THR A 424 2.10 10.70 22.57
C THR A 424 1.51 11.84 23.40
N SER A 425 0.34 11.66 23.99
CA SER A 425 -0.32 12.65 24.85
C SER A 425 0.42 12.92 26.15
N GLU A 426 1.21 11.95 26.62
CA GLU A 426 1.99 12.04 27.86
C GLU A 426 3.49 11.82 27.62
N PHE A 427 4.03 12.27 26.47
CA PHE A 427 5.44 12.07 26.10
C PHE A 427 6.43 12.65 27.13
N TRP A 428 6.02 13.71 27.82
CA TRP A 428 6.79 14.37 28.89
C TRP A 428 6.93 13.52 30.16
N LYS A 429 6.22 12.38 30.25
CA LYS A 429 6.36 11.36 31.28
C LYS A 429 7.06 10.09 30.79
N SER A 430 7.69 10.12 29.61
CA SER A 430 8.41 8.94 29.10
C SER A 430 9.43 8.43 30.13
N PRO A 431 9.61 7.10 30.28
CA PRO A 431 10.64 6.51 31.13
C PRO A 431 12.01 7.15 30.89
N GLY A 432 12.69 7.50 31.96
CA GLY A 432 14.00 8.19 31.93
C GLY A 432 13.93 9.71 32.02
N ILE A 433 12.77 10.35 31.83
CA ILE A 433 12.61 11.79 32.05
C ILE A 433 12.50 12.05 33.56
N THR A 434 13.44 12.82 34.10
CA THR A 434 13.45 13.25 35.50
C THR A 434 12.43 14.36 35.78
N ALA A 435 12.07 14.55 37.05
CA ALA A 435 11.18 15.65 37.45
C ALA A 435 11.71 17.04 37.06
N ASP A 436 13.04 17.23 37.06
CA ASP A 436 13.65 18.50 36.66
C ASP A 436 13.74 18.69 35.16
N GLU A 437 13.89 17.62 34.37
CA GLU A 437 13.76 17.69 32.91
C GLU A 437 12.32 17.98 32.51
N MET A 438 11.34 17.36 33.17
CA MET A 438 9.92 17.58 32.92
C MET A 438 9.53 19.06 33.03
N LYS A 439 10.03 19.77 34.05
CA LYS A 439 9.81 21.22 34.22
C LYS A 439 10.40 22.08 33.09
N LYS A 440 11.36 21.56 32.33
CA LYS A 440 12.01 22.28 31.23
C LYS A 440 11.28 22.10 29.90
N ILE A 441 10.38 21.12 29.78
CA ILE A 441 9.60 20.88 28.56
C ILE A 441 8.53 21.98 28.42
N GLN A 442 8.58 22.74 27.32
CA GLN A 442 7.71 23.91 27.10
C GLN A 442 6.49 23.63 26.19
N THR A 443 6.36 22.41 25.67
CA THR A 443 5.29 22.05 24.74
C THR A 443 3.93 22.12 25.41
N THR A 444 3.02 22.90 24.84
CA THR A 444 1.64 22.97 25.31
C THR A 444 0.83 21.80 24.76
N VAL A 445 0.27 20.96 25.63
CA VAL A 445 -0.50 19.77 25.23
C VAL A 445 -1.99 19.96 25.46
N TYR A 446 -2.79 19.85 24.40
CA TYR A 446 -4.25 19.81 24.45
C TYR A 446 -4.72 18.38 24.21
N ARG A 447 -5.29 17.73 25.22
CA ARG A 447 -5.87 16.39 25.11
C ARG A 447 -7.39 16.48 25.05
N LEU A 448 -7.97 16.08 23.92
CA LEU A 448 -9.40 16.21 23.62
C LEU A 448 -10.04 14.82 23.62
N PRO A 449 -11.03 14.54 24.48
CA PRO A 449 -11.67 13.23 24.56
C PRO A 449 -12.57 12.97 23.35
N CYS A 450 -12.23 11.94 22.58
CA CYS A 450 -12.94 11.57 21.36
C CYS A 450 -13.95 10.43 21.60
N ALA A 451 -14.90 10.30 20.69
CA ALA A 451 -15.86 9.20 20.65
C ALA A 451 -15.23 7.89 20.14
N GLY A 452 -15.48 6.80 20.86
CA GLY A 452 -15.18 5.44 20.45
C GLY A 452 -16.00 5.00 19.23
N PHE A 453 -15.63 3.85 18.65
CA PHE A 453 -16.32 3.35 17.45
C PHE A 453 -17.80 2.97 17.70
N ALA A 454 -18.14 2.53 18.92
CA ALA A 454 -19.50 2.15 19.30
C ALA A 454 -20.41 3.35 19.61
N GLU A 455 -19.85 4.55 19.73
CA GLU A 455 -20.56 5.76 20.21
C GLU A 455 -20.96 6.69 19.07
N LYS A 456 -20.63 6.32 17.83
CA LYS A 456 -20.89 7.12 16.63
C LYS A 456 -21.48 6.28 15.51
N ASP A 457 -22.27 6.88 14.66
CA ASP A 457 -22.65 6.30 13.37
C ASP A 457 -21.54 6.54 12.32
N GLY A 458 -21.83 6.33 11.04
CA GLY A 458 -20.91 6.60 9.94
C GLY A 458 -20.36 5.35 9.27
N THR A 459 -19.35 5.55 8.42
CA THR A 459 -18.82 4.51 7.52
C THR A 459 -17.38 4.16 7.84
N PHE A 460 -17.03 2.88 7.69
CA PHE A 460 -15.64 2.44 7.56
C PHE A 460 -15.47 1.58 6.31
N VAL A 461 -14.27 1.57 5.76
CA VAL A 461 -13.94 0.85 4.53
C VAL A 461 -12.95 -0.25 4.83
N ASN A 462 -13.41 -1.49 4.68
CA ASN A 462 -12.59 -2.66 4.97
C ASN A 462 -11.53 -2.93 3.88
N SER A 463 -10.69 -3.94 4.10
CA SER A 463 -9.65 -4.36 3.14
C SER A 463 -10.19 -4.68 1.74
N ALA A 464 -11.42 -5.21 1.65
CA ALA A 464 -12.10 -5.57 0.40
C ALA A 464 -12.81 -4.39 -0.28
N ARG A 465 -12.54 -3.14 0.15
CA ARG A 465 -13.13 -1.88 -0.36
C ARG A 465 -14.61 -1.70 -0.02
N TRP A 466 -15.16 -2.47 0.92
CA TRP A 466 -16.56 -2.33 1.31
C TRP A 466 -16.73 -1.16 2.27
N LEU A 467 -17.40 -0.11 1.81
CA LEU A 467 -17.95 0.96 2.62
C LEU A 467 -19.14 0.40 3.38
N GLN A 468 -18.99 0.24 4.70
CA GLN A 468 -20.02 -0.32 5.57
C GLN A 468 -20.50 0.74 6.56
N TRP A 469 -21.80 1.03 6.52
CA TRP A 469 -22.43 1.91 7.50
C TRP A 469 -22.65 1.20 8.83
N LYS A 470 -22.41 1.91 9.93
CA LYS A 470 -22.79 1.50 11.29
C LYS A 470 -23.56 2.62 11.97
N ASN A 471 -24.34 2.26 12.98
CA ASN A 471 -25.06 3.20 13.84
C ASN A 471 -24.37 3.27 15.21
N ALA A 472 -24.57 4.38 15.93
CA ALA A 472 -24.18 4.46 17.33
C ALA A 472 -24.95 3.42 18.15
N ALA A 473 -24.26 2.73 19.03
CA ALA A 473 -24.78 1.70 19.93
C ALA A 473 -24.73 2.13 21.40
N LEU A 474 -23.88 3.10 21.75
CA LEU A 474 -23.69 3.63 23.10
C LEU A 474 -23.72 5.16 23.09
N PRO A 475 -24.13 5.81 24.20
CA PRO A 475 -23.92 7.25 24.36
C PRO A 475 -22.45 7.59 24.54
N LEU A 476 -22.08 8.86 24.34
CA LEU A 476 -20.73 9.36 24.57
C LEU A 476 -20.39 9.33 26.07
N PRO A 477 -19.17 8.90 26.47
CA PRO A 477 -18.75 8.90 27.86
C PRO A 477 -18.32 10.31 28.31
N GLY A 478 -18.82 10.76 29.46
CA GLY A 478 -18.47 12.06 30.03
C GLY A 478 -18.72 13.20 29.03
N ASP A 479 -17.71 14.07 28.85
CA ASP A 479 -17.74 15.19 27.90
C ASP A 479 -17.07 14.87 26.56
N ALA A 480 -16.89 13.58 26.23
CA ALA A 480 -16.35 13.16 24.95
C ALA A 480 -17.20 13.66 23.78
N LYS A 481 -16.55 13.89 22.64
CA LYS A 481 -17.20 14.42 21.42
C LYS A 481 -16.85 13.60 20.20
N LEU A 482 -17.73 13.67 19.20
CA LEU A 482 -17.45 13.09 17.89
C LEU A 482 -16.25 13.81 17.24
N ASP A 483 -15.40 13.09 16.51
CA ASP A 483 -14.20 13.68 15.90
C ASP A 483 -14.55 14.87 15.00
N GLN A 484 -15.62 14.75 14.21
CA GLN A 484 -16.08 15.81 13.33
C GLN A 484 -16.60 17.03 14.10
N GLU A 485 -17.18 16.86 15.29
CA GLU A 485 -17.60 18.00 16.11
C GLU A 485 -16.38 18.76 16.64
N ILE A 486 -15.38 18.04 17.14
CA ILE A 486 -14.14 18.64 17.66
C ILE A 486 -13.45 19.45 16.56
N LEU A 487 -13.23 18.83 15.39
CA LEU A 487 -12.58 19.46 14.25
C LEU A 487 -13.41 20.62 13.70
N ALA A 488 -14.74 20.48 13.61
CA ALA A 488 -15.64 21.55 13.16
C ALA A 488 -15.54 22.79 14.06
N ARG A 489 -15.56 22.62 15.38
CA ARG A 489 -15.48 23.74 16.32
C ARG A 489 -14.13 24.47 16.25
N ILE A 490 -13.03 23.71 16.13
CA ILE A 490 -11.69 24.28 15.92
C ILE A 490 -11.66 25.08 14.61
N TYR A 491 -12.09 24.46 13.51
CA TYR A 491 -12.11 25.10 12.20
C TYR A 491 -12.97 26.36 12.16
N LEU A 492 -14.19 26.32 12.72
CA LEU A 492 -15.08 27.47 12.79
C LEU A 492 -14.48 28.61 13.60
N LYS A 493 -13.73 28.31 14.67
CA LYS A 493 -13.03 29.34 15.45
C LYS A 493 -11.88 29.96 14.68
N VAL A 494 -11.08 29.14 13.98
CA VAL A 494 -10.03 29.65 13.08
C VAL A 494 -10.64 30.55 12.00
N ARG A 495 -11.73 30.11 11.37
CA ARG A 495 -12.44 30.90 10.35
C ARG A 495 -12.95 32.22 10.90
N GLU A 496 -13.54 32.23 12.09
CA GLU A 496 -13.99 33.46 12.79
C GLU A 496 -12.82 34.43 13.03
N LEU A 497 -11.66 33.93 13.47
CA LEU A 497 -10.46 34.75 13.68
C LEU A 497 -9.98 35.37 12.36
N TYR A 498 -9.88 34.58 11.29
CA TYR A 498 -9.51 35.10 9.96
C TYR A 498 -10.51 36.14 9.42
N GLN A 499 -11.81 36.01 9.73
CA GLN A 499 -12.82 37.01 9.38
C GLN A 499 -12.63 38.32 10.14
N LYS A 500 -12.27 38.26 11.42
CA LYS A 500 -12.14 39.44 12.30
C LYS A 500 -10.80 40.14 12.17
N GLU A 501 -9.73 39.36 12.06
CA GLU A 501 -8.35 39.83 12.21
C GLU A 501 -7.58 39.81 10.89
N GLY A 502 -8.12 39.18 9.84
CA GLY A 502 -7.39 38.92 8.61
C GLY A 502 -6.29 37.86 8.83
N GLY A 503 -5.23 37.94 8.04
CA GLY A 503 -4.10 37.01 8.15
C GLY A 503 -3.43 36.75 6.81
N LYS A 504 -2.49 35.80 6.78
CA LYS A 504 -1.86 35.36 5.54
C LYS A 504 -2.83 34.49 4.75
N PHE A 505 -3.17 34.92 3.53
CA PHE A 505 -3.99 34.21 2.56
C PHE A 505 -5.34 33.70 3.12
N PRO A 506 -6.23 34.61 3.58
CA PRO A 506 -7.50 34.24 4.20
C PRO A 506 -8.46 33.51 3.26
N ASP A 507 -8.40 33.81 1.96
CA ASP A 507 -9.37 33.35 0.96
C ASP A 507 -9.59 31.84 0.95
N ALA A 508 -8.51 31.05 1.04
CA ALA A 508 -8.59 29.58 1.05
C ALA A 508 -9.36 29.03 2.27
N ILE A 509 -9.38 29.76 3.38
CA ILE A 509 -10.11 29.41 4.62
C ILE A 509 -11.54 29.94 4.55
N LEU A 510 -11.73 31.19 4.11
CA LEU A 510 -13.03 31.84 4.11
C LEU A 510 -13.98 31.29 3.03
N HIS A 511 -13.44 30.82 1.90
CA HIS A 511 -14.22 30.27 0.78
C HIS A 511 -14.43 28.76 0.83
N LEU A 512 -13.84 28.04 1.79
CA LEU A 512 -14.10 26.61 1.95
C LEU A 512 -15.57 26.40 2.37
N SER A 513 -16.26 25.56 1.62
CA SER A 513 -17.67 25.22 1.84
C SER A 513 -17.87 24.59 3.21
N TRP A 514 -18.96 24.95 3.88
CA TRP A 514 -19.32 24.40 5.20
C TRP A 514 -20.84 24.39 5.40
N ASN A 515 -21.55 23.87 4.40
CA ASN A 515 -23.00 23.94 4.28
C ASN A 515 -23.70 22.76 4.96
N TYR A 516 -23.39 22.56 6.25
CA TYR A 516 -24.00 21.52 7.08
C TYR A 516 -25.18 22.08 7.87
N THR A 517 -26.24 21.28 8.05
CA THR A 517 -27.43 21.69 8.81
C THR A 517 -27.07 22.12 10.24
N ASN A 518 -26.10 21.43 10.85
CA ASN A 518 -25.44 21.86 12.08
C ASN A 518 -23.94 22.08 11.81
N PRO A 519 -23.49 23.33 11.59
CA PRO A 519 -22.09 23.61 11.28
C PRO A 519 -21.09 23.18 12.34
N GLN A 520 -21.47 23.16 13.62
CA GLN A 520 -20.58 22.80 14.73
C GLN A 520 -20.51 21.29 14.96
N ASN A 521 -21.50 20.53 14.48
CA ASN A 521 -21.54 19.08 14.57
C ASN A 521 -22.18 18.49 13.29
N PRO A 522 -21.44 18.45 12.17
CA PRO A 522 -21.95 17.94 10.90
C PRO A 522 -22.44 16.50 11.03
N ALA A 523 -23.64 16.20 10.51
CA ALA A 523 -24.12 14.83 10.49
C ALA A 523 -23.31 14.01 9.49
N LEU A 524 -22.84 12.82 9.88
CA LEU A 524 -22.01 11.97 9.00
C LEU A 524 -22.76 11.51 7.75
N ALA A 525 -24.10 11.50 7.77
CA ALA A 525 -24.92 11.25 6.59
C ALA A 525 -24.88 12.40 5.57
N GLU A 526 -24.81 13.66 6.02
CA GLU A 526 -24.63 14.82 5.13
C GLU A 526 -23.24 14.77 4.46
N VAL A 527 -22.20 14.51 5.26
CA VAL A 527 -20.83 14.33 4.76
C VAL A 527 -20.75 13.17 3.76
N ALA A 528 -21.41 12.04 4.03
CA ALA A 528 -21.43 10.90 3.10
C ALA A 528 -22.13 11.23 1.77
N LYS A 529 -23.20 12.03 1.79
CA LYS A 529 -23.89 12.50 0.57
C LYS A 529 -23.02 13.44 -0.26
N GLU A 530 -22.30 14.35 0.39
CA GLU A 530 -21.32 15.23 -0.27
C GLU A 530 -20.19 14.41 -0.92
N ILE A 531 -19.66 13.42 -0.19
CA ILE A 531 -18.62 12.52 -0.70
C ILE A 531 -19.14 11.71 -1.91
N ASN A 532 -20.38 11.21 -1.87
CA ASN A 532 -21.01 10.57 -3.03
C ASN A 532 -21.14 11.51 -4.23
N GLY A 533 -21.55 12.75 -3.97
CA GLY A 533 -21.78 13.79 -4.96
C GLY A 533 -23.25 13.96 -5.37
N LYS A 534 -23.54 15.15 -5.92
CA LYS A 534 -24.85 15.58 -6.38
C LYS A 534 -24.76 16.41 -7.67
N ALA A 535 -25.87 16.47 -8.40
CA ALA A 535 -26.03 17.37 -9.54
C ALA A 535 -26.26 18.82 -9.05
N LEU A 536 -25.57 19.76 -9.67
CA LEU A 536 -25.73 21.22 -9.44
C LEU A 536 -26.58 21.89 -10.52
N ALA A 537 -26.81 21.20 -11.64
CA ALA A 537 -27.73 21.58 -12.69
C ALA A 537 -28.49 20.33 -13.17
N ASP A 538 -29.54 20.51 -13.98
CA ASP A 538 -30.19 19.40 -14.65
C ASP A 538 -29.21 18.71 -15.61
N LEU A 539 -29.08 17.39 -15.50
CA LEU A 539 -28.21 16.55 -16.33
C LEU A 539 -29.06 15.57 -17.13
N GLU A 540 -28.61 15.27 -18.35
CA GLU A 540 -29.18 14.21 -19.18
C GLU A 540 -28.06 13.29 -19.68
N ASP A 541 -28.30 11.97 -19.60
CA ASP A 541 -27.46 10.99 -20.29
C ASP A 541 -27.82 11.00 -21.78
N PRO A 542 -26.86 11.29 -22.68
CA PRO A 542 -27.16 11.46 -24.10
C PRO A 542 -27.62 10.16 -24.77
N LEU A 543 -27.25 8.99 -24.22
CA LEU A 543 -27.56 7.66 -24.75
C LEU A 543 -28.87 7.09 -24.18
N THR A 544 -29.02 7.11 -22.85
CA THR A 544 -30.17 6.50 -22.18
C THR A 544 -31.35 7.45 -22.01
N LYS A 545 -31.13 8.76 -22.21
CA LYS A 545 -32.10 9.84 -21.93
C LYS A 545 -32.53 9.92 -20.47
N GLN A 546 -31.82 9.22 -19.57
CA GLN A 546 -32.02 9.36 -18.14
C GLN A 546 -31.70 10.80 -17.71
N GLN A 547 -32.57 11.39 -16.90
CA GLN A 547 -32.38 12.72 -16.36
C GLN A 547 -32.06 12.68 -14.86
N ILE A 548 -31.20 13.58 -14.41
CA ILE A 548 -30.93 13.87 -13.00
C ILE A 548 -31.20 15.36 -12.79
N LYS A 549 -32.10 15.70 -11.87
CA LYS A 549 -32.46 17.09 -11.58
C LYS A 549 -31.43 17.74 -10.64
N ALA A 550 -31.28 19.05 -10.75
CA ALA A 550 -30.45 19.82 -9.83
C ALA A 550 -30.81 19.52 -8.36
N GLY A 551 -29.80 19.27 -7.54
CA GLY A 551 -29.95 18.90 -6.13
C GLY A 551 -30.00 17.39 -5.84
N GLN A 552 -30.26 16.53 -6.83
CA GLN A 552 -30.31 15.08 -6.65
C GLN A 552 -28.92 14.45 -6.49
N GLN A 553 -28.82 13.39 -5.68
CA GLN A 553 -27.61 12.59 -5.52
C GLN A 553 -27.25 11.85 -6.82
N LEU A 554 -25.95 11.82 -7.13
CA LEU A 554 -25.46 11.10 -8.30
C LEU A 554 -25.52 9.58 -8.07
N PRO A 555 -25.96 8.77 -9.06
CA PRO A 555 -25.99 7.32 -8.96
C PRO A 555 -24.62 6.66 -9.17
N GLY A 556 -23.62 7.42 -9.64
CA GLY A 556 -22.26 6.93 -9.85
C GLY A 556 -21.36 7.92 -10.58
N TYR A 557 -20.05 7.67 -10.55
CA TYR A 557 -19.03 8.58 -11.08
C TYR A 557 -19.07 8.80 -12.60
N ALA A 558 -19.78 7.97 -13.36
CA ALA A 558 -19.97 8.17 -14.80
C ALA A 558 -20.74 9.46 -15.13
N TRP A 559 -21.46 10.01 -14.15
CA TRP A 559 -22.23 11.24 -14.28
C TRP A 559 -21.44 12.52 -14.00
N LEU A 560 -20.22 12.41 -13.45
CA LEU A 560 -19.39 13.58 -13.14
C LEU A 560 -19.04 14.35 -14.42
N LYS A 561 -18.97 15.68 -14.29
CA LYS A 561 -18.71 16.64 -15.37
C LYS A 561 -17.56 17.56 -14.99
N ASP A 562 -16.90 18.10 -16.00
CA ASP A 562 -15.76 19.03 -15.89
C ASP A 562 -16.17 20.50 -16.14
N ASP A 563 -17.47 20.79 -16.15
CA ASP A 563 -18.06 22.11 -16.40
C ASP A 563 -18.63 22.78 -15.14
N GLY A 564 -18.45 22.17 -13.97
CA GLY A 564 -18.93 22.68 -12.69
C GLY A 564 -20.39 22.35 -12.35
N THR A 565 -21.08 21.57 -13.19
CA THR A 565 -22.49 21.16 -12.98
C THR A 565 -22.65 19.95 -12.04
N THR A 566 -21.56 19.42 -11.51
CA THR A 566 -21.55 18.33 -10.53
C THR A 566 -20.57 18.62 -9.41
N LEU A 567 -20.87 18.16 -8.20
CA LEU A 567 -19.91 18.08 -7.11
C LEU A 567 -19.79 16.66 -6.57
N CYS A 568 -18.61 16.31 -6.06
CA CYS A 568 -18.34 15.00 -5.49
C CYS A 568 -17.08 15.07 -4.63
N GLY A 569 -17.20 14.81 -3.32
CA GLY A 569 -16.06 14.83 -2.40
C GLY A 569 -15.08 13.68 -2.59
N ASN A 570 -15.52 12.55 -3.18
CA ASN A 570 -14.63 11.47 -3.62
C ASN A 570 -15.26 10.66 -4.76
N TRP A 571 -14.73 10.79 -5.97
CA TRP A 571 -15.29 10.14 -7.16
C TRP A 571 -15.39 8.62 -7.04
N LEU A 572 -14.52 7.95 -6.28
CA LEU A 572 -14.59 6.50 -6.06
C LEU A 572 -15.88 6.08 -5.36
N TYR A 573 -16.38 6.95 -4.49
CA TYR A 573 -17.53 6.68 -3.62
C TYR A 573 -18.84 7.14 -4.23
N SER A 574 -18.82 7.81 -5.39
CA SER A 574 -20.04 8.10 -6.12
C SER A 574 -20.78 6.81 -6.48
N GLY A 575 -22.04 6.72 -6.05
CA GLY A 575 -22.87 5.52 -6.01
C GLY A 575 -23.06 4.91 -4.63
N SER A 576 -22.37 5.40 -3.59
CA SER A 576 -22.50 4.89 -2.21
C SER A 576 -23.71 5.45 -1.46
N PHE A 577 -24.21 6.63 -1.85
CA PHE A 577 -25.40 7.28 -1.30
C PHE A 577 -26.17 8.01 -2.41
N THR A 578 -27.18 7.32 -2.97
CA THR A 578 -27.93 7.79 -4.15
C THR A 578 -29.35 8.22 -3.76
N GLU A 579 -30.18 8.61 -4.74
CA GLU A 579 -31.63 8.84 -4.51
C GLU A 579 -32.35 7.58 -4.02
N ALA A 580 -31.84 6.38 -4.32
CA ALA A 580 -32.36 5.13 -3.77
C ALA A 580 -31.92 4.88 -2.31
N GLY A 581 -31.16 5.80 -1.71
CA GLY A 581 -30.74 5.76 -0.31
C GLY A 581 -29.26 5.41 -0.10
N ASN A 582 -28.94 5.08 1.15
CA ASN A 582 -27.59 4.75 1.60
C ASN A 582 -27.22 3.31 1.23
N MET A 583 -26.45 3.12 0.15
CA MET A 583 -26.03 1.81 -0.34
C MET A 583 -25.06 1.10 0.61
N MET A 584 -24.34 1.86 1.44
CA MET A 584 -23.40 1.35 2.44
C MET A 584 -24.11 0.68 3.62
N ALA A 585 -25.41 0.96 3.81
CA ALA A 585 -26.23 0.40 4.87
C ALA A 585 -27.00 -0.87 4.46
N ARG A 586 -26.89 -1.32 3.21
CA ARG A 586 -27.57 -2.54 2.76
C ARG A 586 -27.05 -3.79 3.48
N ARG A 587 -27.94 -4.73 3.78
CA ARG A 587 -27.65 -5.95 4.56
C ARG A 587 -28.12 -7.24 3.88
N GLY A 588 -28.33 -7.21 2.56
CA GLY A 588 -28.71 -8.39 1.79
C GLY A 588 -27.60 -9.42 1.77
N THR A 589 -27.94 -10.68 2.01
CA THR A 589 -27.01 -11.82 2.14
C THR A 589 -27.14 -12.82 1.01
N GLU A 590 -27.84 -12.47 -0.06
CA GLU A 590 -27.94 -13.28 -1.26
C GLU A 590 -26.59 -13.32 -2.01
N ASP A 591 -26.16 -14.54 -2.36
CA ASP A 591 -25.00 -14.81 -3.20
C ASP A 591 -25.45 -15.77 -4.32
N PRO A 592 -26.06 -15.23 -5.40
CA PRO A 592 -26.60 -16.06 -6.48
C PRO A 592 -25.51 -16.84 -7.21
N SER A 593 -24.24 -16.47 -7.04
CA SER A 593 -23.10 -17.10 -7.70
C SER A 593 -22.51 -18.28 -6.93
N GLY A 594 -22.73 -18.34 -5.61
CA GLY A 594 -22.00 -19.22 -4.70
C GLY A 594 -20.51 -18.88 -4.53
N LEU A 595 -20.01 -17.81 -5.16
CA LEU A 595 -18.60 -17.38 -5.11
C LEU A 595 -18.30 -16.40 -3.97
N GLY A 596 -19.28 -16.06 -3.13
CA GLY A 596 -19.15 -15.07 -2.07
C GLY A 596 -19.32 -13.63 -2.55
N ILE A 597 -20.11 -13.42 -3.60
CA ILE A 597 -20.40 -12.11 -4.17
C ILE A 597 -21.78 -11.67 -3.67
N TYR A 598 -21.79 -10.75 -2.70
CA TYR A 598 -23.00 -10.26 -2.05
C TYR A 598 -23.34 -8.84 -2.52
N PRO A 599 -24.00 -8.65 -3.67
CA PRO A 599 -24.18 -7.35 -4.28
C PRO A 599 -25.00 -6.38 -3.43
N ASN A 600 -25.90 -6.86 -2.57
CA ASN A 600 -26.67 -6.03 -1.64
C ASN A 600 -26.16 -6.08 -0.19
N TRP A 601 -24.95 -6.56 0.06
CA TRP A 601 -24.26 -6.30 1.33
C TRP A 601 -23.35 -5.08 1.17
N ALA A 602 -23.69 -3.98 1.83
CA ALA A 602 -22.95 -2.73 1.81
C ALA A 602 -22.69 -2.20 0.36
N PHE A 603 -21.66 -1.37 0.18
CA PHE A 603 -21.22 -0.90 -1.15
C PHE A 603 -19.70 -1.06 -1.30
N SER A 604 -19.23 -1.60 -2.42
CA SER A 604 -17.80 -1.77 -2.70
C SER A 604 -17.33 -0.79 -3.76
N TRP A 605 -16.36 0.08 -3.47
CA TRP A 605 -15.82 0.93 -4.54
C TRP A 605 -14.84 0.15 -5.44
N PRO A 606 -14.77 0.41 -6.76
CA PRO A 606 -15.61 1.34 -7.51
C PRO A 606 -16.91 0.66 -8.00
N ALA A 607 -18.03 1.41 -7.98
CA ALA A 607 -19.32 1.00 -8.58
C ALA A 607 -19.81 -0.41 -8.20
N ASN A 608 -19.66 -0.79 -6.93
CA ASN A 608 -20.04 -2.08 -6.34
C ASN A 608 -19.25 -3.31 -6.85
N ARG A 609 -18.17 -3.12 -7.62
CA ARG A 609 -17.30 -4.21 -8.13
C ARG A 609 -16.59 -4.91 -6.98
N ARG A 610 -16.81 -6.22 -6.84
CA ARG A 610 -16.27 -7.02 -5.72
C ARG A 610 -14.88 -7.55 -6.02
N VAL A 611 -14.62 -7.98 -7.25
CA VAL A 611 -13.28 -8.39 -7.73
C VAL A 611 -12.81 -7.42 -8.80
N LEU A 612 -11.71 -6.72 -8.52
CA LEU A 612 -11.07 -5.83 -9.50
C LEU A 612 -10.49 -6.65 -10.65
N TYR A 613 -10.45 -6.03 -11.84
CA TYR A 613 -9.86 -6.59 -13.06
C TYR A 613 -10.58 -7.85 -13.54
N ASN A 614 -11.85 -8.04 -13.17
CA ASN A 614 -12.58 -9.28 -13.42
C ASN A 614 -12.78 -9.61 -14.92
N ARG A 615 -12.58 -8.66 -15.84
CA ARG A 615 -12.43 -8.95 -17.29
C ARG A 615 -11.33 -9.97 -17.56
N ALA A 616 -10.24 -9.98 -16.79
CA ALA A 616 -9.14 -10.92 -16.94
C ALA A 616 -9.49 -12.35 -16.47
N SER A 617 -10.69 -12.57 -15.92
CA SER A 617 -11.23 -13.92 -15.64
C SER A 617 -11.68 -14.68 -16.90
N CYS A 618 -11.69 -14.01 -18.06
CA CYS A 618 -12.00 -14.59 -19.36
C CYS A 618 -10.80 -14.54 -20.31
N ASP A 619 -10.81 -15.38 -21.34
CA ASP A 619 -9.95 -15.30 -22.51
C ASP A 619 -10.27 -14.07 -23.39
N ALA A 620 -9.50 -13.91 -24.48
CA ALA A 620 -9.60 -12.75 -25.36
C ALA A 620 -10.99 -12.67 -26.02
N GLU A 621 -11.60 -13.82 -26.28
CA GLU A 621 -12.92 -14.05 -26.85
C GLU A 621 -14.07 -13.83 -25.84
N GLY A 622 -13.73 -13.64 -24.56
CA GLY A 622 -14.69 -13.37 -23.49
C GLY A 622 -15.35 -14.59 -22.87
N LYS A 623 -14.74 -15.77 -23.05
CA LYS A 623 -15.12 -17.01 -22.37
C LYS A 623 -14.34 -17.16 -21.07
N PRO A 624 -14.98 -17.57 -19.96
CA PRO A 624 -14.27 -17.78 -18.70
C PRO A 624 -13.18 -18.84 -18.80
N TRP A 625 -12.01 -18.57 -18.21
CA TRP A 625 -10.93 -19.57 -18.08
C TRP A 625 -11.36 -20.82 -17.30
N ASP A 626 -12.29 -20.62 -16.36
CA ASP A 626 -12.92 -21.66 -15.55
C ASP A 626 -14.42 -21.38 -15.45
N SER A 627 -15.22 -22.19 -16.14
CA SER A 627 -16.68 -22.06 -16.14
C SER A 627 -17.32 -22.31 -14.77
N SER A 628 -16.65 -23.02 -13.85
CA SER A 628 -17.14 -23.25 -12.48
C SER A 628 -16.97 -22.04 -11.56
N ARG A 629 -16.15 -21.06 -11.96
CA ARG A 629 -15.88 -19.80 -11.23
C ARG A 629 -16.14 -18.57 -12.10
N LYS A 630 -17.21 -18.62 -12.89
CA LYS A 630 -17.59 -17.56 -13.82
C LYS A 630 -18.00 -16.28 -13.07
N GLN A 631 -17.23 -15.22 -13.21
CA GLN A 631 -17.52 -13.91 -12.61
C GLN A 631 -18.18 -12.96 -13.59
N VAL A 632 -17.59 -12.82 -14.77
CA VAL A 632 -18.10 -12.03 -15.89
C VAL A 632 -17.89 -12.81 -17.19
N TRP A 633 -18.58 -12.43 -18.26
CA TRP A 633 -18.43 -13.00 -19.60
C TRP A 633 -19.00 -12.09 -20.67
N TRP A 634 -18.55 -12.26 -21.90
CA TRP A 634 -19.19 -11.66 -23.06
C TRP A 634 -20.51 -12.39 -23.37
N SER A 635 -21.62 -11.65 -23.42
CA SER A 635 -22.92 -12.18 -23.79
C SER A 635 -23.25 -11.74 -25.22
N GLU A 636 -23.20 -12.68 -26.17
CA GLU A 636 -23.59 -12.42 -27.56
C GLU A 636 -25.06 -11.97 -27.68
N ALA A 637 -25.94 -12.52 -26.84
CA ALA A 637 -27.37 -12.19 -26.84
C ALA A 637 -27.63 -10.72 -26.50
N THR A 638 -26.85 -10.14 -25.60
CA THR A 638 -27.03 -8.74 -25.15
C THR A 638 -25.99 -7.78 -25.71
N GLN A 639 -25.01 -8.28 -26.47
CA GLN A 639 -23.84 -7.54 -26.97
C GLN A 639 -23.14 -6.73 -25.86
N LYS A 640 -23.04 -7.31 -24.66
CA LYS A 640 -22.47 -6.67 -23.46
C LYS A 640 -21.78 -7.68 -22.56
N TRP A 641 -20.86 -7.20 -21.73
CA TRP A 641 -20.33 -7.94 -20.60
C TRP A 641 -21.41 -8.11 -19.52
N ALA A 642 -21.76 -9.36 -19.25
CA ALA A 642 -22.64 -9.77 -18.17
C ALA A 642 -21.83 -10.43 -17.05
N GLY A 643 -22.41 -10.60 -15.87
CA GLY A 643 -21.67 -11.16 -14.75
C GLY A 643 -22.49 -11.46 -13.51
N ASN A 644 -21.93 -12.34 -12.70
CA ASN A 644 -22.25 -12.50 -11.29
C ASN A 644 -21.66 -11.35 -10.45
N ASP A 645 -20.57 -10.74 -10.92
CA ASP A 645 -20.03 -9.46 -10.43
C ASP A 645 -20.28 -8.35 -11.44
N VAL A 646 -20.18 -7.09 -11.00
CA VAL A 646 -20.19 -5.93 -11.91
C VAL A 646 -18.90 -5.95 -12.75
N PRO A 647 -18.96 -5.87 -14.09
CA PRO A 647 -17.75 -5.81 -14.92
C PRO A 647 -16.85 -4.62 -14.56
N ASP A 648 -15.59 -4.89 -14.20
CA ASP A 648 -14.52 -3.90 -14.10
C ASP A 648 -13.95 -3.59 -15.48
N PHE A 649 -14.84 -3.15 -16.37
CA PHE A 649 -14.59 -3.03 -17.79
C PHE A 649 -15.59 -2.10 -18.48
N LYS A 650 -15.29 -1.70 -19.71
CA LYS A 650 -16.26 -1.03 -20.58
C LYS A 650 -17.28 -2.07 -21.05
N ALA A 651 -18.52 -1.99 -20.55
CA ALA A 651 -19.50 -3.06 -20.68
C ALA A 651 -19.92 -3.40 -22.12
N ASP A 652 -19.79 -2.46 -23.06
CA ASP A 652 -20.14 -2.59 -24.47
C ASP A 652 -18.92 -2.78 -25.40
N SER A 653 -17.70 -2.88 -24.86
CA SER A 653 -16.52 -3.21 -25.66
C SER A 653 -16.53 -4.68 -26.07
N LYS A 654 -16.49 -4.93 -27.38
CA LYS A 654 -16.58 -6.27 -27.96
C LYS A 654 -15.23 -6.99 -27.81
N PRO A 655 -15.21 -8.32 -27.66
CA PRO A 655 -13.97 -9.10 -27.63
C PRO A 655 -12.99 -8.78 -28.77
N LYS A 656 -13.51 -8.55 -29.98
CA LYS A 656 -12.73 -8.16 -31.17
C LYS A 656 -12.01 -6.82 -31.06
N ASP A 657 -12.44 -5.92 -30.18
CA ASP A 657 -11.79 -4.63 -29.92
C ASP A 657 -10.49 -4.83 -29.12
N HIS A 658 -10.33 -6.02 -28.54
CA HIS A 658 -9.17 -6.44 -27.76
C HIS A 658 -8.82 -5.48 -26.62
N MET A 659 -9.82 -4.83 -26.02
CA MET A 659 -9.57 -3.87 -24.95
C MET A 659 -9.00 -4.56 -23.70
N GLY A 660 -7.89 -4.02 -23.19
CA GLY A 660 -7.17 -4.63 -22.07
C GLY A 660 -7.91 -4.54 -20.71
N PRO A 661 -7.84 -5.57 -19.84
CA PRO A 661 -8.62 -5.66 -18.60
C PRO A 661 -8.22 -4.69 -17.48
N PHE A 662 -7.07 -4.02 -17.58
CA PHE A 662 -6.54 -3.13 -16.55
C PHE A 662 -6.88 -1.68 -16.89
N ILE A 663 -8.16 -1.34 -16.75
CA ILE A 663 -8.74 -0.10 -17.30
C ILE A 663 -8.16 1.21 -16.80
N MET A 664 -7.43 1.19 -15.67
CA MET A 664 -6.78 2.38 -15.11
C MET A 664 -5.37 2.59 -15.67
N ASN A 665 -4.77 1.58 -16.30
CA ASN A 665 -3.47 1.75 -16.96
C ASN A 665 -3.71 2.33 -18.37
N PRO A 666 -2.93 3.34 -18.80
CA PRO A 666 -2.98 3.89 -20.15
C PRO A 666 -2.85 2.85 -21.27
N GLU A 667 -2.13 1.77 -21.00
CA GLU A 667 -1.90 0.67 -21.93
C GLU A 667 -2.97 -0.43 -21.86
N GLY A 668 -3.90 -0.36 -20.91
CA GLY A 668 -4.95 -1.36 -20.72
C GLY A 668 -4.49 -2.68 -20.10
N VAL A 669 -3.19 -2.86 -19.82
CA VAL A 669 -2.60 -4.14 -19.36
C VAL A 669 -1.86 -4.07 -18.03
N GLY A 670 -1.65 -5.23 -17.41
CA GLY A 670 -0.82 -5.40 -16.22
C GLY A 670 0.67 -5.26 -16.55
N ARG A 671 1.43 -4.57 -15.70
CA ARG A 671 2.83 -4.23 -15.96
C ARG A 671 3.82 -5.17 -15.27
N LEU A 672 4.51 -6.01 -16.04
CA LEU A 672 5.68 -6.77 -15.56
C LEU A 672 6.88 -5.83 -15.40
N PHE A 673 7.12 -5.00 -16.41
CA PHE A 673 8.00 -3.83 -16.38
C PHE A 673 7.18 -2.56 -16.13
N VAL A 674 7.59 -1.65 -15.24
CA VAL A 674 6.87 -0.38 -15.03
C VAL A 674 7.58 0.81 -15.71
N PRO A 675 6.94 1.47 -16.68
CA PRO A 675 7.56 2.57 -17.44
C PRO A 675 7.50 3.90 -16.67
N LEU A 676 7.95 4.97 -17.33
CA LEU A 676 7.86 6.38 -16.87
C LEU A 676 8.63 6.68 -15.58
N GLY A 677 9.53 5.80 -15.17
CA GLY A 677 10.22 5.97 -13.90
C GLY A 677 9.29 5.98 -12.69
N ALA A 678 8.14 5.28 -12.78
CA ALA A 678 7.11 5.24 -11.74
C ALA A 678 7.59 4.62 -10.41
N MET A 679 8.74 3.94 -10.44
CA MET A 679 9.47 3.47 -9.26
C MET A 679 10.80 4.23 -9.15
N ALA A 680 11.21 4.55 -7.93
CA ALA A 680 12.46 5.22 -7.63
C ALA A 680 13.69 4.32 -7.89
N ASP A 681 13.53 3.03 -7.63
CA ASP A 681 14.58 2.02 -7.47
C ASP A 681 14.57 0.92 -8.55
N GLY A 682 13.82 1.12 -9.63
CA GLY A 682 13.91 0.30 -10.84
C GLY A 682 12.57 -0.21 -11.39
N PRO A 683 12.49 -0.47 -12.71
CA PRO A 683 11.27 -0.94 -13.36
C PRO A 683 11.02 -2.45 -13.18
N PHE A 684 12.06 -3.20 -12.82
CA PHE A 684 11.97 -4.56 -12.27
C PHE A 684 12.43 -4.55 -10.80
N PRO A 685 11.83 -5.38 -9.94
CA PRO A 685 12.36 -5.60 -8.59
C PRO A 685 13.74 -6.23 -8.61
N GLU A 686 14.67 -5.69 -7.82
CA GLU A 686 16.01 -6.23 -7.57
C GLU A 686 16.19 -6.44 -6.06
N HIS A 687 16.92 -7.48 -5.66
CA HIS A 687 17.19 -7.73 -4.25
C HIS A 687 18.29 -6.79 -3.77
N TYR A 688 17.97 -6.00 -2.74
CA TYR A 688 18.95 -5.26 -1.96
C TYR A 688 18.78 -5.62 -0.49
N GLU A 689 19.89 -5.65 0.23
CA GLU A 689 19.89 -5.90 1.67
C GLU A 689 19.22 -4.75 2.44
N PRO A 690 18.59 -5.05 3.60
CA PRO A 690 18.19 -4.03 4.56
C PRO A 690 19.36 -3.13 4.94
N ILE A 691 19.07 -1.93 5.46
CA ILE A 691 20.13 -0.96 5.82
C ILE A 691 21.07 -1.52 6.88
N GLU A 692 20.53 -2.34 7.77
CA GLU A 692 21.30 -3.13 8.72
C GLU A 692 21.14 -4.61 8.38
N SER A 693 22.17 -5.20 7.77
CA SER A 693 22.18 -6.60 7.35
C SER A 693 23.40 -7.35 7.91
N PRO A 694 23.26 -8.64 8.29
CA PRO A 694 24.39 -9.44 8.78
C PRO A 694 25.39 -9.82 7.67
N ILE A 695 25.01 -9.62 6.40
CA ILE A 695 25.82 -9.94 5.24
C ILE A 695 25.82 -8.79 4.23
N GLU A 696 26.83 -8.78 3.37
CA GLU A 696 26.77 -8.03 2.11
C GLU A 696 25.89 -8.78 1.11
N ASN A 697 25.34 -8.07 0.13
CA ASN A 697 24.46 -8.66 -0.88
C ASN A 697 25.20 -9.68 -1.77
N PRO A 698 24.80 -10.96 -1.78
CA PRO A 698 25.48 -12.00 -2.56
C PRO A 698 25.34 -11.86 -4.09
N LEU A 699 24.35 -11.10 -4.59
CA LEU A 699 24.15 -10.87 -6.03
C LEU A 699 25.10 -9.81 -6.60
N HIS A 700 25.35 -8.75 -5.82
CA HIS A 700 26.16 -7.61 -6.22
C HIS A 700 26.73 -6.91 -4.96
N PRO A 701 27.83 -7.43 -4.38
CA PRO A 701 28.36 -6.95 -3.10
C PRO A 701 28.71 -5.46 -3.10
N GLN A 702 29.14 -4.91 -4.24
CA GLN A 702 29.48 -3.49 -4.40
C GLN A 702 28.27 -2.57 -4.21
N GLN A 703 27.06 -3.06 -4.46
CA GLN A 703 25.81 -2.35 -4.24
C GLN A 703 24.92 -3.14 -3.27
N SER A 704 25.34 -3.24 -2.02
CA SER A 704 24.67 -4.12 -1.05
C SER A 704 23.25 -3.68 -0.71
N THR A 705 23.07 -2.40 -0.38
CA THR A 705 21.76 -1.81 -0.01
C THR A 705 21.14 -1.07 -1.19
N ASN A 706 19.84 -0.75 -1.10
CA ASN A 706 19.13 -0.07 -2.18
C ASN A 706 19.77 1.31 -2.48
N PRO A 707 20.19 1.56 -3.74
CA PRO A 707 21.03 2.70 -4.11
C PRO A 707 20.36 4.07 -3.97
N VAL A 708 19.03 4.13 -3.87
CA VAL A 708 18.27 5.39 -3.81
C VAL A 708 17.58 5.64 -2.47
N VAL A 709 17.80 4.76 -1.49
CA VAL A 709 17.31 4.98 -0.11
C VAL A 709 18.08 6.13 0.50
N LYS A 710 17.34 7.15 0.93
CA LYS A 710 17.90 8.30 1.65
C LYS A 710 17.89 8.05 3.15
N LYS A 711 19.05 8.19 3.78
CA LYS A 711 19.20 8.17 5.24
C LYS A 711 19.02 9.59 5.78
N PHE A 712 18.28 9.73 6.87
CA PHE A 712 18.27 10.97 7.63
C PHE A 712 19.64 11.20 8.31
N GLN A 713 19.94 12.44 8.69
CA GLN A 713 21.30 12.87 9.08
C GLN A 713 21.30 13.75 10.34
N THR A 714 20.35 13.56 11.26
CA THR A 714 20.39 14.20 12.59
C THR A 714 21.24 13.38 13.56
N GLU A 715 21.56 13.94 14.74
CA GLU A 715 22.31 13.24 15.80
C GLU A 715 21.61 11.96 16.30
N ALA A 716 20.29 11.87 16.12
CA ALA A 716 19.50 10.69 16.46
C ALA A 716 19.61 9.57 15.40
N ASP A 717 19.99 9.88 14.16
CA ASP A 717 19.96 8.94 13.02
C ASP A 717 21.18 8.03 13.00
N LYS A 718 21.16 7.04 13.89
CA LYS A 718 22.23 6.05 14.06
C LYS A 718 21.88 4.75 13.35
N PHE A 719 22.88 4.13 12.72
CA PHE A 719 22.78 2.83 12.06
C PHE A 719 23.89 1.90 12.57
N GLY A 720 23.53 0.68 12.92
CA GLY A 720 24.43 -0.36 13.42
C GLY A 720 25.08 -1.15 12.29
N THR A 721 26.15 -1.86 12.64
CA THR A 721 26.85 -2.79 11.72
C THR A 721 26.83 -4.21 12.29
N ALA A 722 27.03 -5.21 11.42
CA ALA A 722 27.13 -6.61 11.81
C ALA A 722 28.27 -6.90 12.81
N LYS A 723 29.26 -6.00 12.93
CA LYS A 723 30.35 -6.11 13.91
C LYS A 723 29.86 -5.93 15.35
N ASP A 724 28.94 -4.99 15.56
CA ASP A 724 28.46 -4.59 16.89
C ASP A 724 27.10 -5.21 17.22
N TYR A 725 26.29 -5.48 16.18
CA TYR A 725 24.94 -6.01 16.28
C TYR A 725 24.77 -7.13 15.26
N ASN A 726 24.76 -8.39 15.68
CA ASN A 726 24.80 -9.55 14.77
C ASN A 726 23.54 -10.43 14.80
N ILE A 727 22.51 -10.01 15.54
CA ILE A 727 21.22 -10.72 15.60
C ILE A 727 20.19 -9.91 14.82
N ILE A 728 19.46 -10.56 13.91
CA ILE A 728 18.37 -9.92 13.19
C ILE A 728 17.18 -9.77 14.14
N CYS A 729 16.61 -8.58 14.21
CA CYS A 729 15.38 -8.32 14.94
C CYS A 729 14.23 -8.06 13.96
N THR A 730 13.08 -8.64 14.27
CA THR A 730 11.81 -8.32 13.59
C THR A 730 10.73 -7.99 14.61
N THR A 731 9.96 -6.94 14.35
CA THR A 731 8.82 -6.55 15.19
C THR A 731 7.50 -7.03 14.61
N TYR A 732 6.57 -7.52 15.43
CA TYR A 732 5.30 -8.08 14.94
C TYR A 732 4.14 -7.94 15.94
N ARG A 733 3.02 -8.60 15.63
CA ARG A 733 1.75 -8.55 16.38
C ARG A 733 1.32 -9.91 16.89
N LEU A 734 0.57 -9.91 17.97
CA LEU A 734 -0.14 -11.03 18.58
C LEU A 734 -1.64 -10.87 18.36
N THR A 735 -2.37 -11.98 18.36
CA THR A 735 -3.82 -11.98 18.13
C THR A 735 -4.57 -11.18 19.20
N GLU A 736 -4.06 -11.24 20.42
CA GLU A 736 -4.69 -10.73 21.64
C GLU A 736 -4.54 -9.22 21.79
N HIS A 737 -3.69 -8.56 21.00
CA HIS A 737 -3.47 -7.13 21.12
C HIS A 737 -3.50 -6.40 19.77
N TYR A 738 -4.15 -5.23 19.78
CA TYR A 738 -4.19 -4.32 18.66
C TYR A 738 -3.29 -3.10 18.90
N HIS A 739 -2.13 -3.10 18.25
CA HIS A 739 -1.12 -2.04 18.37
C HIS A 739 -0.86 -1.71 19.85
N TYR A 740 -0.96 -0.43 20.21
CA TYR A 740 -0.75 0.14 21.55
C TYR A 740 -2.08 0.53 22.21
N TRP A 741 -3.20 0.01 21.69
CA TRP A 741 -4.56 0.41 22.10
C TRP A 741 -5.13 -0.54 23.16
N THR A 742 -5.13 -1.84 22.88
CA THR A 742 -5.77 -2.87 23.73
C THR A 742 -5.10 -3.10 25.08
N LYS A 743 -3.94 -2.51 25.35
CA LYS A 743 -3.39 -2.41 26.71
C LYS A 743 -4.26 -1.57 27.66
N ASN A 744 -5.29 -0.91 27.12
CA ASN A 744 -6.38 -0.26 27.85
C ASN A 744 -7.64 -1.11 27.98
N ASN A 745 -7.61 -2.40 27.62
CA ASN A 745 -8.74 -3.32 27.77
C ASN A 745 -8.38 -4.44 28.77
N PRO A 746 -9.13 -4.59 29.88
CA PRO A 746 -8.80 -5.58 30.92
C PRO A 746 -8.72 -7.03 30.42
N MET A 747 -9.57 -7.43 29.47
CA MET A 747 -9.57 -8.79 28.94
C MET A 747 -8.29 -9.07 28.14
N ASN A 748 -7.89 -8.12 27.29
CA ASN A 748 -6.67 -8.26 26.51
C ASN A 748 -5.42 -8.29 27.41
N VAL A 749 -5.38 -7.44 28.44
CA VAL A 749 -4.28 -7.42 29.44
C VAL A 749 -4.23 -8.74 30.23
N GLN A 750 -5.35 -9.40 30.52
CA GLN A 750 -5.33 -10.70 31.18
C GLN A 750 -4.82 -11.83 30.28
N LEU A 751 -5.11 -11.79 28.98
CA LEU A 751 -4.71 -12.84 28.04
C LEU A 751 -3.19 -12.87 27.79
N VAL A 752 -2.58 -11.70 27.61
CA VAL A 752 -1.12 -11.57 27.47
C VAL A 752 -0.65 -10.39 28.32
N PRO A 753 -0.33 -10.61 29.60
CA PRO A 753 -0.12 -9.51 30.56
C PRO A 753 1.23 -8.81 30.43
N GLU A 754 2.24 -9.48 29.89
CA GLU A 754 3.60 -9.00 29.90
C GLU A 754 4.25 -9.09 28.51
N PRO A 755 5.10 -8.12 28.14
CA PRO A 755 5.89 -8.21 26.93
C PRO A 755 7.00 -9.24 27.08
N PHE A 756 7.39 -9.81 25.94
CA PHE A 756 8.45 -10.80 25.84
C PHE A 756 9.25 -10.64 24.55
N ILE A 757 10.41 -11.29 24.51
CA ILE A 757 11.23 -11.44 23.30
C ILE A 757 11.23 -12.91 22.93
N GLU A 758 10.83 -13.26 21.71
CA GLU A 758 10.97 -14.61 21.17
C GLU A 758 12.44 -14.88 20.86
N VAL A 759 13.04 -15.81 21.61
CA VAL A 759 14.45 -16.19 21.47
C VAL A 759 14.53 -17.63 20.97
N PRO A 760 15.27 -17.91 19.87
CA PRO A 760 15.55 -19.27 19.43
C PRO A 760 16.16 -20.11 20.55
N ALA A 761 15.67 -21.34 20.75
CA ALA A 761 16.18 -22.24 21.79
C ALA A 761 17.70 -22.44 21.70
N GLU A 762 18.22 -22.62 20.49
CA GLU A 762 19.66 -22.82 20.25
C GLU A 762 20.49 -21.58 20.60
N LEU A 763 19.95 -20.37 20.40
CA LEU A 763 20.62 -19.12 20.80
C LEU A 763 20.59 -18.99 22.33
N ALA A 764 19.45 -19.29 22.94
CA ALA A 764 19.29 -19.24 24.39
C ALA A 764 20.27 -20.20 25.08
N ASP A 765 20.41 -21.44 24.59
CA ASP A 765 21.36 -22.43 25.12
C ASP A 765 22.81 -21.94 25.02
N LYS A 766 23.21 -21.39 23.86
CA LYS A 766 24.56 -20.81 23.67
C LYS A 766 24.86 -19.66 24.61
N MET A 767 23.85 -18.86 24.95
CA MET A 767 23.96 -17.71 25.84
C MET A 767 23.66 -18.03 27.31
N GLY A 768 23.32 -19.29 27.62
CA GLY A 768 22.87 -19.72 28.94
C GLY A 768 21.57 -19.05 29.42
N ILE A 769 20.73 -18.54 28.52
CA ILE A 769 19.46 -17.85 28.82
C ILE A 769 18.36 -18.87 29.13
N ARG A 770 17.61 -18.64 30.21
CA ARG A 770 16.41 -19.42 30.55
C ARG A 770 15.14 -18.64 30.24
N GLY A 771 14.06 -19.36 29.95
CA GLY A 771 12.74 -18.75 29.78
C GLY A 771 12.33 -17.96 31.02
N GLY A 772 11.76 -16.76 30.82
CA GLY A 772 11.35 -15.85 31.89
C GLY A 772 12.43 -14.91 32.41
N GLU A 773 13.71 -15.14 32.12
CA GLU A 773 14.79 -14.19 32.44
C GLU A 773 14.59 -12.87 31.68
N VAL A 774 14.91 -11.74 32.30
CA VAL A 774 14.86 -10.44 31.62
C VAL A 774 16.09 -10.31 30.72
N LEU A 775 15.85 -9.97 29.46
CA LEU A 775 16.89 -9.70 28.49
C LEU A 775 16.99 -8.22 28.21
N LYS A 776 18.21 -7.80 27.88
CA LYS A 776 18.51 -6.50 27.31
C LYS A 776 18.78 -6.67 25.82
N VAL A 777 17.93 -6.06 24.99
CA VAL A 777 18.12 -6.00 23.54
C VAL A 777 18.57 -4.59 23.18
N THR A 778 19.74 -4.48 22.58
CA THR A 778 20.37 -3.20 22.25
C THR A 778 20.51 -3.07 20.73
N SER A 779 20.16 -1.92 20.20
CA SER A 779 20.44 -1.51 18.82
C SER A 779 21.32 -0.25 18.85
N ALA A 780 21.78 0.27 17.70
CA ALA A 780 22.57 1.51 17.69
C ALA A 780 21.79 2.75 18.18
N ARG A 781 20.46 2.66 18.31
CA ARG A 781 19.59 3.75 18.76
C ARG A 781 19.25 3.68 20.23
N GLY A 782 19.05 2.48 20.78
CA GLY A 782 18.50 2.35 22.13
C GLY A 782 18.42 0.92 22.63
N VAL A 783 17.83 0.79 23.82
CA VAL A 783 17.70 -0.44 24.59
C VAL A 783 16.23 -0.76 24.84
N TYR A 784 15.88 -2.03 24.73
CA TYR A 784 14.58 -2.58 25.11
C TYR A 784 14.77 -3.76 26.04
N GLN A 785 13.96 -3.85 27.10
CA GLN A 785 14.02 -4.93 28.08
C GLN A 785 12.67 -5.65 28.19
N ALA A 786 12.70 -6.98 28.13
CA ALA A 786 11.53 -7.84 28.31
C ALA A 786 11.95 -9.27 28.67
N LYS A 787 10.98 -10.09 29.09
CA LYS A 787 11.24 -11.48 29.46
C LYS A 787 11.55 -12.33 28.22
N ALA A 788 12.46 -13.30 28.35
CA ALA A 788 12.78 -14.26 27.32
C ALA A 788 11.63 -15.28 27.15
N MET A 789 11.04 -15.33 25.96
CA MET A 789 10.23 -16.46 25.51
C MET A 789 11.11 -17.39 24.67
N VAL A 790 11.80 -18.30 25.32
CA VAL A 790 12.65 -19.30 24.65
C VAL A 790 11.76 -20.26 23.85
N THR A 791 12.03 -20.44 22.56
CA THR A 791 11.14 -21.19 21.67
C THR A 791 11.85 -21.90 20.53
N LYS A 792 11.27 -23.03 20.08
CA LYS A 792 11.69 -23.77 18.87
C LYS A 792 11.02 -23.28 17.58
N ARG A 793 10.14 -22.26 17.69
CA ARG A 793 9.42 -21.68 16.55
C ARG A 793 10.31 -20.83 15.64
N ILE A 794 11.48 -20.44 16.11
CA ILE A 794 12.52 -19.77 15.33
C ILE A 794 13.78 -20.64 15.44
N LYS A 795 14.39 -20.94 14.31
CA LYS A 795 15.58 -21.80 14.21
C LYS A 795 16.79 -21.02 13.74
N ARG A 796 17.98 -21.52 14.08
CA ARG A 796 19.25 -21.12 13.46
C ARG A 796 19.15 -21.20 11.94
N MET A 797 19.74 -20.23 11.25
CA MET A 797 19.86 -20.22 9.79
C MET A 797 21.33 -20.17 9.38
N THR A 798 21.60 -20.62 8.14
CA THR A 798 22.89 -20.39 7.48
C THR A 798 22.66 -19.41 6.35
N ILE A 799 23.25 -18.22 6.44
CA ILE A 799 23.06 -17.10 5.52
C ILE A 799 24.42 -16.76 4.91
N ASP A 800 24.56 -16.99 3.60
CA ASP A 800 25.82 -16.88 2.88
C ASP A 800 27.03 -17.51 3.62
N GLY A 801 26.83 -18.75 4.08
CA GLY A 801 27.85 -19.51 4.83
C GLY A 801 28.01 -19.11 6.31
N LYS A 802 27.34 -18.06 6.78
CA LYS A 802 27.41 -17.59 8.16
C LYS A 802 26.26 -18.13 9.01
N GLU A 803 26.57 -18.53 10.23
CA GLU A 803 25.54 -18.81 11.22
C GLU A 803 24.81 -17.52 11.60
N THR A 804 23.48 -17.50 11.50
CA THR A 804 22.67 -16.32 11.79
C THR A 804 21.46 -16.70 12.63
N TYR A 805 21.13 -15.84 13.60
CA TYR A 805 19.94 -15.94 14.41
C TYR A 805 19.03 -14.74 14.20
N GLN A 806 17.74 -14.96 14.38
CA GLN A 806 16.71 -13.93 14.36
C GLN A 806 15.94 -13.99 15.68
N ILE A 807 15.56 -12.83 16.23
CA ILE A 807 14.66 -12.72 17.37
C ILE A 807 13.39 -11.97 16.97
N GLY A 808 12.36 -12.19 17.76
CA GLY A 808 11.07 -11.58 17.55
C GLY A 808 10.64 -10.69 18.73
N ILE A 809 10.13 -9.49 18.45
CA ILE A 809 9.57 -8.59 19.47
C ILE A 809 8.12 -8.18 19.11
N PRO A 810 7.11 -8.58 19.90
CA PRO A 810 5.78 -8.02 19.84
C PRO A 810 5.76 -6.52 20.16
N ILE A 811 4.95 -5.74 19.45
CA ILE A 811 4.94 -4.28 19.59
C ILE A 811 4.02 -3.72 20.68
N HIS A 812 3.28 -4.53 21.43
CA HIS A 812 2.03 -4.06 22.04
C HIS A 812 2.12 -3.21 23.32
N TRP A 813 3.33 -3.05 23.85
CA TRP A 813 3.57 -2.43 25.16
C TRP A 813 4.29 -1.08 25.04
N GLY A 814 4.18 -0.28 26.10
CA GLY A 814 4.78 1.03 26.25
C GLY A 814 4.80 1.45 27.71
N TYR A 815 4.50 2.72 28.00
CA TYR A 815 4.50 3.27 29.36
C TYR A 815 3.15 3.87 29.78
N ARG A 816 2.13 3.76 28.94
CA ARG A 816 0.74 4.10 29.28
C ARG A 816 -0.15 2.87 29.09
N GLY A 817 -1.17 2.67 29.91
CA GLY A 817 -2.07 1.51 29.81
C GLY A 817 -2.43 0.97 31.19
N ILE A 818 -3.34 0.00 31.29
CA ILE A 818 -3.86 -0.45 32.59
C ILE A 818 -2.71 -0.96 33.49
N ALA A 819 -1.86 -1.84 32.97
CA ALA A 819 -0.75 -2.40 33.76
C ALA A 819 0.46 -1.46 33.84
N GLU A 820 0.67 -0.65 32.81
CA GLU A 820 1.77 0.32 32.75
C GLU A 820 1.56 1.49 33.71
N ASP A 821 0.33 2.00 33.82
CA ASP A 821 -0.03 3.10 34.73
C ASP A 821 0.10 2.68 36.21
N GLU A 822 -0.07 1.39 36.51
CA GLU A 822 0.21 0.78 37.82
C GLU A 822 1.69 0.47 38.05
N GLY A 823 2.57 0.77 37.09
CA GLY A 823 4.01 0.52 37.17
C GLY A 823 4.42 -0.95 37.01
N LYS A 824 3.50 -1.85 36.64
CA LYS A 824 3.77 -3.30 36.54
C LYS A 824 4.59 -3.66 35.31
N THR A 825 4.27 -3.04 34.16
CA THR A 825 4.88 -3.37 32.87
C THR A 825 5.42 -2.17 32.10
N ALA A 826 5.41 -0.96 32.68
CA ALA A 826 5.85 0.27 32.03
C ALA A 826 7.30 0.18 31.51
N ARG A 827 7.52 0.55 30.25
CA ARG A 827 8.82 0.55 29.58
C ARG A 827 8.85 1.43 28.32
N THR A 828 10.03 1.56 27.71
CA THR A 828 10.18 2.18 26.39
C THR A 828 9.50 1.35 25.29
N PRO A 829 8.90 1.98 24.27
CA PRO A 829 8.31 1.23 23.15
C PRO A 829 9.34 0.41 22.37
N ALA A 830 8.91 -0.71 21.78
CA ALA A 830 9.80 -1.57 20.98
C ALA A 830 10.46 -0.83 19.79
N ASN A 831 9.81 0.21 19.26
CA ASN A 831 10.35 1.02 18.17
C ASN A 831 11.52 1.92 18.57
N SER A 832 11.87 2.04 19.86
CA SER A 832 13.17 2.59 20.30
C SER A 832 14.37 1.83 19.73
N LEU A 833 14.17 0.62 19.20
CA LEU A 833 15.23 -0.14 18.53
C LEU A 833 15.32 0.09 17.00
N SER A 834 14.23 0.57 16.39
CA SER A 834 14.05 0.55 14.94
C SER A 834 14.80 1.69 14.24
N PRO A 835 15.37 1.45 13.04
CA PRO A 835 16.10 2.46 12.29
C PRO A 835 15.17 3.51 11.67
N THR A 836 15.61 4.77 11.68
CA THR A 836 14.95 5.88 10.99
C THR A 836 15.35 5.88 9.51
N VAL A 837 14.78 4.95 8.74
CA VAL A 837 14.95 4.86 7.28
C VAL A 837 13.69 4.34 6.63
N VAL A 838 13.45 4.73 5.37
CA VAL A 838 12.17 4.50 4.69
C VAL A 838 12.34 3.95 3.27
N ASP A 839 11.34 3.19 2.80
CA ASP A 839 11.18 2.83 1.39
C ASP A 839 11.17 4.09 0.50
N PRO A 840 11.90 4.12 -0.63
CA PRO A 840 12.08 5.34 -1.43
C PRO A 840 10.83 5.71 -2.25
N ASN A 841 9.81 4.85 -2.30
CA ASN A 841 8.58 5.05 -3.07
C ASN A 841 7.39 5.40 -2.17
N ALA A 842 7.16 4.60 -1.13
CA ALA A 842 6.03 4.71 -0.21
C ALA A 842 6.39 5.35 1.14
N TYR A 843 7.67 5.62 1.38
CA TYR A 843 8.18 6.26 2.59
C TYR A 843 7.80 5.52 3.89
N THR A 844 7.58 4.21 3.79
CA THR A 844 7.27 3.37 4.95
C THR A 844 8.57 2.97 5.65
N PRO A 845 8.66 3.09 6.99
CA PRO A 845 9.88 2.76 7.70
C PRO A 845 10.24 1.26 7.74
N GLU A 846 11.53 0.97 7.89
CA GLU A 846 12.09 -0.38 8.01
C GLU A 846 11.98 -0.93 9.43
N PHE A 847 10.87 -1.64 9.71
CA PHE A 847 10.57 -2.20 11.04
C PHE A 847 10.78 -3.73 11.13
N LYS A 848 10.98 -4.39 9.99
CA LYS A 848 10.88 -5.86 9.89
C LYS A 848 12.22 -6.58 9.78
N GLY A 849 13.30 -5.89 9.45
CA GLY A 849 14.65 -6.45 9.47
C GLY A 849 15.66 -5.35 9.80
N PHE A 850 16.25 -5.43 10.99
CA PHE A 850 17.34 -4.58 11.46
C PHE A 850 18.20 -5.35 12.46
N LEU A 851 19.34 -4.79 12.89
CA LEU A 851 20.30 -5.52 13.71
C LEU A 851 20.25 -5.10 15.18
N VAL A 852 20.41 -6.09 16.06
CA VAL A 852 20.49 -5.92 17.51
C VAL A 852 21.56 -6.82 18.12
N LYS A 853 21.87 -6.54 19.38
CA LYS A 853 22.65 -7.35 20.31
C LYS A 853 21.72 -7.80 21.43
N VAL A 854 21.86 -9.05 21.88
CA VAL A 854 21.09 -9.61 23.00
C VAL A 854 22.04 -9.89 24.16
N GLU A 855 21.63 -9.51 25.36
CA GLU A 855 22.38 -9.71 26.61
C GLU A 855 21.41 -10.09 27.74
N LYS A 856 21.93 -10.77 28.78
CA LYS A 856 21.19 -10.88 30.05
C LYS A 856 21.16 -9.50 30.72
N ALA A 857 19.99 -9.12 31.25
CA ALA A 857 19.78 -7.82 31.90
C ALA A 857 20.35 -7.75 33.31
#